data_AF-A0A8C5HW04-F1
#
_entry.id   AF-A0A8C5HW04-F1
#
_cell.length_a   1.000
_cell.length_b   1.000
_cell.length_c   1.000
_cell.angle_alpha   90.00
_cell.angle_beta   90.00
_cell.angle_gamma   90.00
#
_symmetry.space_group_name_H-M   'P 1'
#
loop_
_entity.id
_entity.type
_entity.pdbx_description
1 polymer ?
#
loop_
_entity_poly.entity_id
_entity_poly.type
_entity_poly.pdbx_seq_one_letter_code
_entity_poly.pdbx_strand_id
1 'polypeptide(L)'
;MLASLLLLVVLVGASHSSPAAQTPDQRPTKDPPIATNGKRFPWDSMRLPKTITPVHYDLSIHPNLTSLDFTGVVSIELDVHEDTSVVILHAKQLQISNVLLVTPEGTKPLQVLEYPPSHQLALLSDSALKKGVKYEVQLEFAANLSESFHGFYRSSYHTTSGELRTVASTQFEATYARGAFPCFDEPAFKANYTLRIIREPRHITISNMPKVKTVEVQGGLLEDHFDTTVKMSTYLVAYIVSDFLSVIPDIRGTISVYAVPEKIEQTTFALDAAVKLLDFYDDYFDIPYPLPKQDLAAIPDFQSGAMENWGLTTYRETALLFDPQKSSASDKLGITKIIAHELAHQWFGNLVTMEWWDDLWLNEGFAKFMEFISVDATYPELQVDDVFLDKCFEAMEVDSLSSTHPISTSVENPAQIQEMFDDVSYDKGACILNMLRDYLSPTVFEIGIIRYLKRFSYQNTVNSNLWESLTNVTELDIKGIMDTWTLQEGFPLVTVEVRGREVRLSQERYLKTDDPSLTDGFLWQIPLTYRTSSSTTIHRFLLTAKSDVLYLPEEVEWVKFNVDMSGYYMVHYAGDGWSPIIKLLQHNHTAVSSNDRASLIHNIFQLVSVGKVRLDTALDLSLYLSKETEIMALFFYLSINRHIRLKVRGKLSCLDKEIVQSCTLILSYIPQSFIVDLFRRLIDRQEWTDSGSVSERMLRSYLLLFACVRNYAPCLTKATQLFQQWKDSDGEMSLPVDVSMAVFVIGVRTPEGWDFLCSSSPSHLLIFFVCLFRMMEESLRGEVMKTQDLPGVVISISKNPHGYKLAWDFLQANWEKLIEKFELGSTSVSRMVTDVTNQYSTREMLDEVSEGRLNGIQNHFNFLIKKRSDY
;
A
#
# COMPACT_ATOMS: atom_id res chain seq x y z
N MET A 1 -76.17 28.15 13.90
CA MET A 1 -76.53 28.17 12.47
C MET A 1 -75.50 27.31 11.75
N LEU A 2 -75.86 26.05 11.48
CA LEU A 2 -76.15 25.57 10.12
C LEU A 2 -74.88 25.63 9.26
N ALA A 3 -74.08 24.55 9.25
CA ALA A 3 -74.22 23.40 8.33
C ALA A 3 -73.53 23.77 6.99
N SER A 4 -72.63 23.00 6.38
CA SER A 4 -72.62 21.56 6.05
C SER A 4 -71.33 21.31 5.25
N LEU A 5 -70.73 20.15 5.01
CA LEU A 5 -70.77 18.73 5.41
C LEU A 5 -69.53 18.16 4.65
N LEU A 6 -68.59 17.44 5.29
CA LEU A 6 -68.51 15.96 5.37
C LEU A 6 -68.26 15.29 3.99
N LEU A 7 -67.38 14.30 3.80
CA LEU A 7 -66.86 13.19 4.64
C LEU A 7 -65.44 12.79 4.11
N LEU A 8 -64.57 11.95 4.69
CA LEU A 8 -64.61 10.82 5.66
C LEU A 8 -63.16 10.71 6.25
N VAL A 9 -62.88 10.67 7.57
CA VAL A 9 -62.95 9.50 8.52
C VAL A 9 -61.82 8.48 8.21
N VAL A 10 -60.92 8.02 9.12
CA VAL A 10 -60.86 8.07 10.59
C VAL A 10 -59.46 7.71 11.16
N LEU A 11 -59.12 8.42 12.25
CA LEU A 11 -58.33 8.16 13.48
C LEU A 11 -57.02 7.34 13.54
N VAL A 12 -56.07 8.07 14.12
CA VAL A 12 -54.96 7.71 15.02
C VAL A 12 -55.37 6.79 16.19
N GLY A 13 -54.48 5.87 16.56
CA GLY A 13 -54.49 5.19 17.87
C GLY A 13 -53.24 4.31 18.07
N ALA A 14 -52.47 4.61 19.11
CA ALA A 14 -51.15 4.07 19.43
C ALA A 14 -51.11 2.56 19.74
N SER A 15 -49.98 1.92 19.45
CA SER A 15 -49.55 0.69 20.14
C SER A 15 -48.02 0.60 20.22
N HIS A 16 -47.53 0.16 21.37
CA HIS A 16 -46.14 -0.16 21.67
C HIS A 16 -45.58 -1.21 20.70
N SER A 17 -44.35 -1.03 20.24
CA SER A 17 -43.57 -2.08 19.57
C SER A 17 -42.48 -2.62 20.50
N SER A 18 -42.72 -3.82 21.03
CA SER A 18 -41.72 -4.75 21.55
C SER A 18 -40.60 -5.01 20.52
N PRO A 19 -39.41 -5.51 20.94
CA PRO A 19 -38.29 -5.75 20.04
C PRO A 19 -38.71 -6.78 18.98
N ALA A 20 -38.60 -6.40 17.71
CA ALA A 20 -38.89 -7.29 16.60
C ALA A 20 -37.94 -8.50 16.68
N ALA A 21 -38.50 -9.68 16.87
CA ALA A 21 -37.81 -10.93 16.64
C ALA A 21 -37.25 -10.92 15.21
N GLN A 22 -35.95 -11.16 15.08
CA GLN A 22 -35.28 -11.37 13.81
C GLN A 22 -36.03 -12.44 13.02
N THR A 23 -36.69 -12.03 11.94
CA THR A 23 -37.17 -12.94 10.90
C THR A 23 -35.95 -13.63 10.28
N PRO A 24 -35.99 -14.95 10.03
CA PRO A 24 -34.94 -15.63 9.30
C PRO A 24 -34.78 -14.97 7.93
N ASP A 25 -33.55 -14.59 7.63
CA ASP A 25 -33.09 -14.00 6.37
C ASP A 25 -33.59 -14.84 5.18
N GLN A 26 -34.67 -14.40 4.54
CA GLN A 26 -35.13 -14.99 3.28
C GLN A 26 -34.21 -14.45 2.18
N ARG A 27 -33.03 -15.07 2.03
CA ARG A 27 -32.21 -14.91 0.83
C ARG A 27 -33.07 -15.24 -0.39
N PRO A 28 -33.03 -14.44 -1.47
CA PRO A 28 -33.63 -14.84 -2.73
C PRO A 28 -33.05 -16.21 -3.09
N THR A 29 -33.89 -17.18 -3.41
CA THR A 29 -33.44 -18.48 -3.91
C THR A 29 -32.70 -18.25 -5.23
N LYS A 30 -31.38 -18.05 -5.16
CA LYS A 30 -30.50 -18.03 -6.32
C LYS A 30 -30.66 -19.37 -7.04
N ASP A 31 -30.82 -19.33 -8.35
CA ASP A 31 -30.73 -20.53 -9.17
C ASP A 31 -29.43 -21.27 -8.81
N PRO A 32 -29.45 -22.60 -8.70
CA PRO A 32 -28.28 -23.36 -8.29
C PRO A 32 -27.14 -23.14 -9.30
N PRO A 33 -25.89 -23.01 -8.83
CA PRO A 33 -24.76 -22.77 -9.72
C PRO A 33 -24.63 -23.92 -10.72
N ILE A 34 -24.39 -23.58 -11.99
CA ILE A 34 -24.27 -24.53 -13.09
C ILE A 34 -22.82 -24.55 -13.55
N ALA A 35 -22.24 -25.76 -13.61
CA ALA A 35 -20.89 -26.00 -14.09
C ALA A 35 -20.80 -25.85 -15.62
N THR A 36 -19.58 -25.74 -16.15
CA THR A 36 -19.30 -25.58 -17.60
C THR A 36 -19.91 -26.67 -18.48
N ASN A 37 -20.13 -27.87 -17.94
CA ASN A 37 -20.73 -29.01 -18.64
C ASN A 37 -22.27 -29.10 -18.47
N GLY A 38 -22.92 -28.07 -17.92
CA GLY A 38 -24.36 -28.00 -17.72
C GLY A 38 -24.90 -28.76 -16.50
N LYS A 39 -24.05 -29.48 -15.74
CA LYS A 39 -24.44 -30.11 -14.48
C LYS A 39 -24.52 -29.09 -13.34
N ARG A 40 -25.31 -29.38 -12.31
CA ARG A 40 -25.34 -28.58 -11.09
C ARG A 40 -23.99 -28.65 -10.38
N PHE A 41 -23.41 -27.49 -10.06
CA PHE A 41 -22.24 -27.38 -9.21
C PHE A 41 -22.67 -27.53 -7.74
N PRO A 42 -21.99 -28.34 -6.92
CA PRO A 42 -22.48 -28.76 -5.60
C PRO A 42 -22.25 -27.73 -4.48
N TRP A 43 -21.73 -26.53 -4.79
CA TRP A 43 -21.38 -25.51 -3.82
C TRP A 43 -21.76 -24.11 -4.31
N ASP A 44 -22.34 -23.27 -3.46
CA ASP A 44 -22.94 -21.98 -3.86
C ASP A 44 -22.31 -20.74 -3.18
N SER A 45 -21.14 -20.91 -2.54
CA SER A 45 -20.37 -19.83 -1.92
C SER A 45 -19.00 -19.66 -2.59
N MET A 46 -18.49 -18.41 -2.63
CA MET A 46 -17.10 -18.15 -3.02
C MET A 46 -16.10 -18.70 -2.00
N ARG A 47 -16.47 -18.71 -0.72
CA ARG A 47 -15.65 -19.30 0.35
C ARG A 47 -15.71 -20.83 0.26
N LEU A 48 -14.57 -21.49 0.41
CA LEU A 48 -14.49 -22.94 0.39
C LEU A 48 -15.19 -23.57 1.62
N PRO A 49 -15.73 -24.79 1.50
CA PRO A 49 -16.21 -25.54 2.64
C PRO A 49 -15.08 -25.82 3.64
N LYS A 50 -15.39 -25.79 4.94
CA LYS A 50 -14.47 -26.21 6.01
C LYS A 50 -14.54 -27.72 6.31
N THR A 51 -15.25 -28.50 5.49
CA THR A 51 -15.43 -29.95 5.67
C THR A 51 -14.14 -30.74 5.42
N ILE A 52 -13.24 -30.20 4.60
CA ILE A 52 -11.93 -30.75 4.28
C ILE A 52 -10.89 -29.65 4.40
N THR A 53 -9.73 -29.95 4.96
CA THR A 53 -8.56 -29.06 4.95
C THR A 53 -7.36 -29.78 4.32
N PRO A 54 -6.49 -29.07 3.56
CA PRO A 54 -5.24 -29.65 3.10
C PRO A 54 -4.24 -29.79 4.26
N VAL A 55 -3.39 -30.79 4.18
CA VAL A 55 -2.31 -31.04 5.14
C VAL A 55 -0.95 -30.86 4.47
N HIS A 56 -0.79 -31.41 3.27
CA HIS A 56 0.46 -31.41 2.51
C HIS A 56 0.20 -31.32 1.01
N TYR A 57 1.10 -30.64 0.29
CA TYR A 57 1.14 -30.57 -1.16
C TYR A 57 2.49 -31.11 -1.67
N ASP A 58 2.50 -32.16 -2.49
CA ASP A 58 3.66 -32.49 -3.35
C ASP A 58 3.38 -31.91 -4.74
N LEU A 59 4.19 -30.93 -5.14
CA LEU A 59 4.01 -30.14 -6.35
C LEU A 59 5.20 -30.33 -7.27
N SER A 60 4.95 -30.84 -8.47
CA SER A 60 5.93 -30.94 -9.54
C SER A 60 5.55 -29.99 -10.67
N ILE A 61 6.45 -29.07 -11.05
CA ILE A 61 6.23 -28.07 -12.11
C ILE A 61 7.30 -28.23 -13.19
N HIS A 62 6.90 -28.18 -14.45
CA HIS A 62 7.79 -28.23 -15.61
C HIS A 62 7.46 -27.05 -16.53
N PRO A 63 8.10 -25.88 -16.32
CA PRO A 63 7.98 -24.74 -17.21
C PRO A 63 8.92 -24.85 -18.41
N ASN A 64 8.46 -24.36 -19.56
CA ASN A 64 9.26 -24.18 -20.75
C ASN A 64 9.31 -22.69 -21.12
N LEU A 65 10.47 -22.07 -20.89
CA LEU A 65 10.70 -20.65 -21.14
C LEU A 65 10.83 -20.29 -22.63
N THR A 66 10.78 -21.29 -23.52
CA THR A 66 10.74 -21.10 -24.99
C THR A 66 9.32 -21.10 -25.53
N SER A 67 8.49 -22.08 -25.17
CA SER A 67 7.07 -22.14 -25.54
C SER A 67 6.17 -21.27 -24.65
N LEU A 68 6.70 -20.81 -23.51
CA LEU A 68 5.99 -19.98 -22.52
C LEU A 68 4.76 -20.68 -21.92
N ASP A 69 4.89 -21.99 -21.71
CA ASP A 69 3.89 -22.84 -21.09
C ASP A 69 4.50 -23.65 -19.94
N PHE A 70 3.63 -24.28 -19.15
CA PHE A 70 4.04 -25.20 -18.11
C PHE A 70 3.03 -26.33 -17.92
N THR A 71 3.55 -27.45 -17.47
CA THR A 71 2.77 -28.60 -17.00
C THR A 71 3.08 -28.85 -15.54
N GLY A 72 2.17 -29.48 -14.82
CA GLY A 72 2.43 -29.86 -13.44
C GLY A 72 1.54 -30.98 -12.93
N VAL A 73 1.97 -31.54 -11.80
CA VAL A 73 1.23 -32.53 -11.02
C VAL A 73 1.19 -32.02 -9.59
N VAL A 74 -0.01 -31.96 -9.03
CA VAL A 74 -0.20 -31.67 -7.60
C VAL A 74 -0.83 -32.88 -6.92
N SER A 75 -0.26 -33.29 -5.80
CA SER A 75 -0.83 -34.30 -4.91
C SER A 75 -1.10 -33.68 -3.55
N ILE A 76 -2.36 -33.69 -3.11
CA ILE A 76 -2.84 -32.98 -1.92
C ILE A 76 -3.31 -33.99 -0.88
N GLU A 77 -2.61 -34.08 0.25
CA GLU A 77 -3.08 -34.84 1.42
C GLU A 77 -4.22 -34.07 2.09
N LEU A 78 -5.33 -34.75 2.34
CA LEU A 78 -6.57 -34.19 2.88
C LEU A 78 -6.87 -34.71 4.28
N ASP A 79 -7.29 -33.80 5.16
CA ASP A 79 -7.92 -34.10 6.44
C ASP A 79 -9.42 -33.83 6.35
N VAL A 80 -10.22 -34.86 6.62
CA VAL A 80 -11.68 -34.85 6.47
C VAL A 80 -12.33 -34.66 7.84
N HIS A 81 -13.00 -33.53 8.04
CA HIS A 81 -13.64 -33.15 9.30
C HIS A 81 -15.08 -33.65 9.41
N GLU A 82 -15.74 -33.79 8.26
CA GLU A 82 -17.13 -34.24 8.09
C GLU A 82 -17.26 -35.15 6.88
N ASP A 83 -18.10 -36.19 6.99
CA ASP A 83 -18.35 -37.12 5.89
C ASP A 83 -18.88 -36.37 4.66
N THR A 84 -18.19 -36.49 3.52
CA THR A 84 -18.54 -35.80 2.27
C THR A 84 -18.16 -36.64 1.05
N SER A 85 -18.86 -36.48 -0.07
CA SER A 85 -18.49 -37.09 -1.35
C SER A 85 -17.86 -36.10 -2.34
N VAL A 86 -17.57 -34.89 -1.88
CA VAL A 86 -17.15 -33.74 -2.68
C VAL A 86 -15.94 -33.08 -2.05
N VAL A 87 -14.93 -32.81 -2.89
CA VAL A 87 -13.83 -31.89 -2.58
C VAL A 87 -13.99 -30.63 -3.42
N ILE A 88 -14.10 -29.47 -2.79
CA ILE A 88 -14.13 -28.17 -3.48
C ILE A 88 -12.79 -27.47 -3.27
N LEU A 89 -12.18 -26.99 -4.34
CA LEU A 89 -10.92 -26.25 -4.30
C LEU A 89 -10.85 -25.21 -5.43
N HIS A 90 -9.86 -24.34 -5.41
CA HIS A 90 -9.70 -23.29 -6.41
C HIS A 90 -8.82 -23.72 -7.60
N ALA A 91 -9.21 -23.27 -8.80
CA ALA A 91 -8.39 -23.28 -10.01
C ALA A 91 -8.87 -22.17 -10.97
N LYS A 92 -7.94 -21.42 -11.57
CA LYS A 92 -8.21 -20.34 -12.54
C LYS A 92 -7.37 -20.60 -13.79
N GLN A 93 -8.01 -20.74 -14.95
CA GLN A 93 -7.34 -20.84 -16.26
C GLN A 93 -6.32 -21.99 -16.37
N LEU A 94 -6.57 -23.11 -15.68
CA LEU A 94 -5.77 -24.34 -15.78
C LEU A 94 -6.52 -25.40 -16.59
N GLN A 95 -5.82 -26.10 -17.48
CA GLN A 95 -6.35 -27.28 -18.15
C GLN A 95 -6.13 -28.50 -17.24
N ILE A 96 -7.20 -29.02 -16.65
CA ILE A 96 -7.12 -30.13 -15.68
C ILE A 96 -7.27 -31.48 -16.38
N SER A 97 -6.39 -32.42 -16.05
CA SER A 97 -6.44 -33.81 -16.51
C SER A 97 -6.12 -34.80 -15.38
N ASN A 98 -6.39 -36.08 -15.63
CA ASN A 98 -6.02 -37.21 -14.78
C ASN A 98 -6.25 -36.98 -13.25
N VAL A 99 -7.50 -36.70 -12.86
CA VAL A 99 -7.84 -36.46 -11.46
C VAL A 99 -8.13 -37.78 -10.74
N LEU A 100 -7.29 -38.09 -9.74
CA LEU A 100 -7.29 -39.36 -9.02
C LEU A 100 -7.44 -39.12 -7.52
N LEU A 101 -8.25 -39.95 -6.87
CA LEU A 101 -8.34 -40.08 -5.42
C LEU A 101 -7.57 -41.33 -4.99
N VAL A 102 -6.53 -41.15 -4.19
CA VAL A 102 -5.84 -42.23 -3.51
C VAL A 102 -6.56 -42.50 -2.19
N THR A 103 -7.06 -43.71 -2.04
CA THR A 103 -7.75 -44.19 -0.83
C THR A 103 -6.97 -45.37 -0.23
N PRO A 104 -7.26 -45.77 1.02
CA PRO A 104 -6.69 -47.00 1.59
C PRO A 104 -6.99 -48.28 0.77
N GLU A 105 -8.04 -48.26 -0.04
CA GLU A 105 -8.50 -49.37 -0.88
C GLU A 105 -7.87 -49.37 -2.28
N GLY A 106 -7.13 -48.31 -2.63
CA GLY A 106 -6.54 -48.09 -3.95
C GLY A 106 -6.93 -46.75 -4.57
N THR A 107 -6.50 -46.54 -5.81
CA THR A 107 -6.70 -45.29 -6.55
C THR A 107 -7.96 -45.35 -7.41
N LYS A 108 -8.80 -44.30 -7.34
CA LYS A 108 -10.06 -44.18 -8.09
C LYS A 108 -10.11 -42.85 -8.85
N PRO A 109 -10.63 -42.78 -10.08
CA PRO A 109 -10.81 -41.51 -10.76
C PRO A 109 -11.93 -40.67 -10.12
N LEU A 110 -11.80 -39.35 -10.15
CA LEU A 110 -12.85 -38.42 -9.71
C LEU A 110 -13.52 -37.74 -10.91
N GLN A 111 -14.82 -37.51 -10.81
CA GLN A 111 -15.50 -36.63 -11.78
C GLN A 111 -15.22 -35.18 -11.42
N VAL A 112 -14.78 -34.39 -12.40
CA VAL A 112 -14.51 -32.95 -12.22
C VAL A 112 -15.68 -32.12 -12.74
N LEU A 113 -16.09 -31.11 -11.97
CA LEU A 113 -16.94 -30.02 -12.41
C LEU A 113 -16.20 -28.70 -12.24
N GLU A 114 -16.28 -27.82 -13.23
CA GLU A 114 -15.65 -26.50 -13.18
C GLU A 114 -16.71 -25.41 -13.04
N TYR A 115 -16.44 -24.45 -12.15
CA TYR A 115 -17.26 -23.25 -11.96
C TYR A 115 -16.41 -21.98 -12.04
N PRO A 116 -16.16 -21.47 -13.26
CA PRO A 116 -15.32 -20.31 -13.50
C PRO A 116 -15.72 -19.03 -12.73
N PRO A 117 -17.01 -18.68 -12.52
CA PRO A 117 -17.37 -17.44 -11.81
C PRO A 117 -16.82 -17.31 -10.39
N SER A 118 -16.51 -18.43 -9.73
CA SER A 118 -15.87 -18.45 -8.40
C SER A 118 -14.46 -19.03 -8.43
N HIS A 119 -13.91 -19.32 -9.62
CA HIS A 119 -12.63 -20.00 -9.81
C HIS A 119 -12.53 -21.33 -9.02
N GLN A 120 -13.60 -22.14 -9.03
CA GLN A 120 -13.69 -23.37 -8.23
C GLN A 120 -13.81 -24.62 -9.09
N LEU A 121 -13.26 -25.72 -8.57
CA LEU A 121 -13.44 -27.10 -9.03
C LEU A 121 -14.22 -27.88 -7.97
N ALA A 122 -15.09 -28.77 -8.41
CA ALA A 122 -15.68 -29.80 -7.56
C ALA A 122 -15.23 -31.19 -8.05
N LEU A 123 -14.58 -31.93 -7.16
CA LEU A 123 -14.10 -33.28 -7.41
C LEU A 123 -15.07 -34.26 -6.72
N LEU A 124 -15.83 -35.01 -7.52
CA LEU A 124 -16.88 -35.90 -7.05
C LEU A 124 -16.35 -37.32 -6.89
N SER A 125 -16.51 -37.87 -5.70
CA SER A 125 -16.24 -39.27 -5.38
C SER A 125 -17.52 -40.08 -5.37
N ASP A 126 -17.50 -41.30 -5.91
CA ASP A 126 -18.64 -42.23 -5.89
C ASP A 126 -18.97 -42.71 -4.47
N SER A 127 -17.99 -42.67 -3.57
CA SER A 127 -18.11 -43.07 -2.17
C SER A 127 -17.78 -41.91 -1.23
N ALA A 128 -18.53 -41.79 -0.13
CA ALA A 128 -18.28 -40.78 0.89
C ALA A 128 -16.87 -40.94 1.50
N LEU A 129 -16.09 -39.87 1.44
CA LEU A 129 -14.88 -39.67 2.22
C LEU A 129 -15.27 -39.61 3.69
N LYS A 130 -14.63 -40.43 4.51
CA LYS A 130 -14.98 -40.60 5.93
C LYS A 130 -14.13 -39.73 6.82
N LYS A 131 -14.76 -39.12 7.82
CA LYS A 131 -14.07 -38.34 8.85
C LYS A 131 -12.90 -39.12 9.46
N GLY A 132 -11.74 -38.48 9.57
CA GLY A 132 -10.54 -39.05 10.18
C GLY A 132 -9.80 -40.12 9.36
N VAL A 133 -10.26 -40.39 8.13
CA VAL A 133 -9.50 -41.21 7.16
C VAL A 133 -8.65 -40.28 6.30
N LYS A 134 -7.40 -40.68 6.08
CA LYS A 134 -6.48 -39.95 5.20
C LYS A 134 -6.79 -40.25 3.74
N TYR A 135 -6.90 -39.19 2.95
CA TYR A 135 -7.07 -39.27 1.50
C TYR A 135 -6.02 -38.38 0.83
N GLU A 136 -5.70 -38.70 -0.41
CA GLU A 136 -4.86 -37.84 -1.25
C GLU A 136 -5.54 -37.66 -2.60
N VAL A 137 -5.56 -36.43 -3.10
CA VAL A 137 -6.05 -36.12 -4.44
C VAL A 137 -4.88 -35.71 -5.31
N GLN A 138 -4.71 -36.40 -6.43
CA GLN A 138 -3.73 -36.08 -7.46
C GLN A 138 -4.42 -35.46 -8.67
N LEU A 139 -3.87 -34.36 -9.19
CA LEU A 139 -4.33 -33.69 -10.39
C LEU A 139 -3.15 -33.39 -11.30
N GLU A 140 -3.29 -33.67 -12.59
CA GLU A 140 -2.42 -33.13 -13.64
C GLU A 140 -3.01 -31.82 -14.17
N PHE A 141 -2.16 -30.86 -14.50
CA PHE A 141 -2.58 -29.60 -15.07
C PHE A 141 -1.58 -29.04 -16.08
N ALA A 142 -2.08 -28.21 -16.99
CA ALA A 142 -1.28 -27.43 -17.93
C ALA A 142 -1.84 -26.02 -18.11
N ALA A 143 -0.96 -25.04 -18.32
CA ALA A 143 -1.34 -23.66 -18.63
C ALA A 143 -0.18 -22.91 -19.32
N ASN A 144 -0.50 -21.73 -19.85
CA ASN A 144 0.52 -20.79 -20.32
C ASN A 144 1.04 -19.97 -19.14
N LEU A 145 2.30 -19.52 -19.22
CA LEU A 145 2.79 -18.49 -18.31
C LEU A 145 1.93 -17.24 -18.48
N SER A 146 1.55 -16.64 -17.35
CA SER A 146 0.78 -15.40 -17.33
C SER A 146 1.60 -14.27 -17.98
N GLU A 147 0.93 -13.50 -18.85
CA GLU A 147 1.47 -12.26 -19.43
C GLU A 147 1.18 -11.04 -18.53
N SER A 148 0.50 -11.22 -17.39
CA SER A 148 0.33 -10.20 -16.35
C SER A 148 1.52 -10.24 -15.37
N PHE A 149 1.35 -9.72 -14.15
CA PHE A 149 2.35 -9.68 -13.08
C PHE A 149 2.01 -10.60 -11.90
N HIS A 150 1.03 -11.49 -12.07
CA HIS A 150 0.52 -12.38 -11.03
C HIS A 150 0.32 -13.81 -11.56
N GLY A 151 0.17 -14.76 -10.64
CA GLY A 151 0.19 -16.19 -10.94
C GLY A 151 1.61 -16.67 -11.21
N PHE A 152 1.76 -17.67 -12.06
CA PHE A 152 3.07 -18.07 -12.59
C PHE A 152 3.28 -17.39 -13.94
N TYR A 153 4.14 -16.38 -13.96
CA TYR A 153 4.17 -15.36 -15.01
C TYR A 153 5.55 -15.21 -15.64
N ARG A 154 5.57 -14.63 -16.84
CA ARG A 154 6.78 -14.35 -17.60
C ARG A 154 7.33 -12.97 -17.25
N SER A 155 8.63 -12.90 -17.02
CA SER A 155 9.43 -11.67 -16.98
C SER A 155 10.56 -11.74 -18.03
N SER A 156 11.15 -10.60 -18.37
CA SER A 156 12.28 -10.54 -19.28
C SER A 156 13.24 -9.39 -18.99
N TYR A 157 14.48 -9.54 -19.47
CA TYR A 157 15.48 -8.48 -19.44
C TYR A 157 16.40 -8.56 -20.66
N HIS A 158 17.03 -7.44 -21.01
CA HIS A 158 18.07 -7.40 -22.03
C HIS A 158 19.45 -7.43 -21.40
N THR A 159 20.33 -8.27 -21.93
CA THR A 159 21.75 -8.23 -21.60
C THR A 159 22.41 -6.97 -22.17
N THR A 160 23.62 -6.66 -21.72
CA THR A 160 24.43 -5.57 -22.31
C THR A 160 24.72 -5.75 -23.81
N SER A 161 24.66 -6.98 -24.31
CA SER A 161 24.80 -7.29 -25.74
C SER A 161 23.52 -7.11 -26.56
N GLY A 162 22.39 -6.82 -25.90
CA GLY A 162 21.06 -6.68 -26.51
C GLY A 162 20.24 -7.98 -26.57
N GLU A 163 20.81 -9.13 -26.17
CA GLU A 163 20.08 -10.42 -26.11
C GLU A 163 18.92 -10.35 -25.10
N LEU A 164 17.73 -10.78 -25.52
CA LEU A 164 16.55 -10.91 -24.65
C LEU A 164 16.62 -12.24 -23.87
N ARG A 165 16.58 -12.15 -22.53
CA ARG A 165 16.50 -13.28 -21.61
C ARG A 165 15.10 -13.37 -21.00
N THR A 166 14.58 -14.59 -20.88
CA THR A 166 13.28 -14.88 -20.28
C THR A 166 13.47 -15.41 -18.88
N VAL A 167 12.61 -14.98 -17.96
CA VAL A 167 12.49 -15.46 -16.58
C VAL A 167 11.06 -15.90 -16.35
N ALA A 168 10.84 -16.95 -15.57
CA ALA A 168 9.52 -17.30 -15.05
C ALA A 168 9.52 -17.10 -13.52
N SER A 169 8.54 -16.37 -12.99
CA SER A 169 8.44 -16.01 -11.57
C SER A 169 7.00 -16.15 -11.08
N THR A 170 6.82 -16.17 -9.77
CA THR A 170 5.51 -16.30 -9.12
C THR A 170 5.16 -15.05 -8.31
N GLN A 171 3.89 -14.64 -8.35
CA GLN A 171 3.30 -13.66 -7.44
C GLN A 171 1.86 -14.11 -7.14
N PHE A 172 1.62 -14.60 -5.93
CA PHE A 172 0.35 -15.26 -5.59
C PHE A 172 -0.60 -14.47 -4.73
N GLU A 173 -0.11 -13.47 -4.00
CA GLU A 173 -0.98 -12.66 -3.15
C GLU A 173 -1.90 -11.75 -3.99
N ALA A 174 -3.22 -11.72 -3.75
CA ALA A 174 -3.94 -12.43 -2.69
C ALA A 174 -4.50 -13.82 -3.10
N THR A 175 -4.88 -13.99 -4.38
CA THR A 175 -5.67 -15.15 -4.83
C THR A 175 -5.21 -15.73 -6.16
N TYR A 176 -3.90 -15.75 -6.42
CA TYR A 176 -3.33 -16.17 -7.71
C TYR A 176 -2.56 -17.48 -7.68
N ALA A 177 -2.37 -18.12 -6.51
CA ALA A 177 -1.82 -19.48 -6.45
C ALA A 177 -2.71 -20.45 -7.27
N ARG A 178 -4.03 -20.23 -7.23
CA ARG A 178 -5.01 -20.97 -8.05
C ARG A 178 -4.81 -20.86 -9.57
N GLY A 179 -4.03 -19.87 -10.04
CA GLY A 179 -3.64 -19.70 -11.45
C GLY A 179 -2.36 -20.45 -11.83
N ALA A 180 -1.67 -21.03 -10.85
CA ALA A 180 -0.43 -21.79 -11.05
C ALA A 180 -0.60 -23.27 -10.72
N PHE A 181 -1.44 -23.61 -9.73
CA PHE A 181 -1.79 -25.00 -9.41
C PHE A 181 -3.17 -25.06 -8.69
N PRO A 182 -3.94 -26.15 -8.84
CA PRO A 182 -5.20 -26.32 -8.12
C PRO A 182 -4.95 -26.44 -6.60
N CYS A 183 -5.60 -25.61 -5.78
CA CYS A 183 -5.35 -25.56 -4.34
C CYS A 183 -6.51 -24.97 -3.51
N PHE A 184 -6.44 -25.12 -2.18
CA PHE A 184 -7.37 -24.49 -1.25
C PHE A 184 -6.92 -23.04 -1.00
N ASP A 185 -7.12 -22.19 -1.99
CA ASP A 185 -6.50 -20.86 -2.06
C ASP A 185 -7.19 -19.80 -1.16
N GLU A 186 -7.20 -20.03 0.16
CA GLU A 186 -7.54 -19.06 1.20
C GLU A 186 -6.50 -19.13 2.33
N PRO A 187 -6.14 -18.00 2.98
CA PRO A 187 -5.00 -17.95 3.90
C PRO A 187 -5.12 -18.87 5.12
N ALA A 188 -6.34 -19.20 5.56
CA ALA A 188 -6.58 -20.11 6.68
C ALA A 188 -6.23 -21.59 6.39
N PHE A 189 -6.19 -22.00 5.11
CA PHE A 189 -5.86 -23.38 4.73
C PHE A 189 -4.34 -23.58 4.66
N LYS A 190 -3.64 -23.30 5.77
CA LYS A 190 -2.19 -23.52 5.84
C LYS A 190 -1.84 -25.01 5.71
N ALA A 191 -0.80 -25.32 4.94
CA ALA A 191 -0.31 -26.67 4.70
C ALA A 191 1.23 -26.67 4.53
N ASN A 192 1.82 -27.85 4.47
CA ASN A 192 3.23 -28.03 4.07
C ASN A 192 3.33 -28.20 2.55
N TYR A 193 4.44 -27.77 1.93
CA TYR A 193 4.67 -27.89 0.49
C TYR A 193 6.03 -28.53 0.22
N THR A 194 6.06 -29.52 -0.67
CA THR A 194 7.27 -30.10 -1.24
C THR A 194 7.30 -29.80 -2.73
N LEU A 195 8.31 -29.06 -3.19
CA LEU A 195 8.38 -28.60 -4.57
C LEU A 195 9.45 -29.35 -5.37
N ARG A 196 9.11 -29.70 -6.61
CA ARG A 196 10.03 -30.21 -7.63
C ARG A 196 9.89 -29.35 -8.88
N ILE A 197 11.02 -28.93 -9.46
CA ILE A 197 11.00 -28.14 -10.70
C ILE A 197 11.90 -28.79 -11.74
N ILE A 198 11.30 -29.12 -12.89
CA ILE A 198 12.01 -29.65 -14.06
C ILE A 198 12.44 -28.47 -14.94
N ARG A 199 13.73 -28.38 -15.26
CA ARG A 199 14.29 -27.27 -16.05
C ARG A 199 15.40 -27.72 -16.99
N GLU A 200 15.72 -26.85 -17.94
CA GLU A 200 16.93 -26.98 -18.77
C GLU A 200 18.21 -26.70 -17.94
N PRO A 201 19.36 -27.32 -18.30
CA PRO A 201 20.62 -27.13 -17.58
C PRO A 201 21.14 -25.69 -17.49
N ARG A 202 20.75 -24.82 -18.43
CA ARG A 202 21.18 -23.41 -18.48
C ARG A 202 20.49 -22.50 -17.44
N HIS A 203 19.34 -22.91 -16.93
CA HIS A 203 18.61 -22.15 -15.91
C HIS A 203 18.97 -22.65 -14.52
N ILE A 204 18.80 -21.83 -13.50
CA ILE A 204 18.70 -22.23 -12.10
C ILE A 204 17.24 -22.26 -11.68
N THR A 205 16.96 -22.94 -10.56
CA THR A 205 15.69 -22.77 -9.85
C THR A 205 15.93 -22.42 -8.39
N ILE A 206 15.10 -21.53 -7.86
CA ILE A 206 15.02 -21.18 -6.44
C ILE A 206 13.55 -21.19 -6.01
N SER A 207 13.30 -21.55 -4.75
CA SER A 207 11.97 -21.63 -4.15
C SER A 207 12.05 -21.26 -2.65
N ASN A 208 10.96 -21.38 -1.90
CA ASN A 208 10.89 -21.08 -0.46
C ASN A 208 12.00 -21.75 0.36
N MET A 209 12.24 -23.04 0.10
CA MET A 209 13.17 -23.87 0.87
C MET A 209 14.50 -24.10 0.14
N PRO A 210 15.56 -24.54 0.84
CA PRO A 210 16.81 -24.94 0.19
C PRO A 210 16.61 -26.10 -0.78
N LYS A 211 17.42 -26.12 -1.86
CA LYS A 211 17.49 -27.25 -2.78
C LYS A 211 18.24 -28.40 -2.11
N VAL A 212 17.59 -29.56 -2.00
CA VAL A 212 18.16 -30.76 -1.38
C VAL A 212 18.98 -31.57 -2.39
N LYS A 213 18.50 -31.68 -3.63
CA LYS A 213 19.21 -32.39 -4.71
C LYS A 213 18.75 -31.95 -6.09
N THR A 214 19.57 -32.25 -7.09
CA THR A 214 19.24 -32.16 -8.51
C THR A 214 19.43 -33.55 -9.11
N VAL A 215 18.44 -34.03 -9.87
CA VAL A 215 18.52 -35.32 -10.59
C VAL A 215 18.36 -35.09 -12.09
N GLU A 216 19.06 -35.89 -12.89
CA GLU A 216 18.87 -35.88 -14.34
C GLU A 216 17.62 -36.70 -14.69
N VAL A 217 16.77 -36.14 -15.55
CA VAL A 217 15.55 -36.78 -16.06
C VAL A 217 15.62 -36.93 -17.58
N GLN A 218 14.63 -37.58 -18.18
CA GLN A 218 14.64 -37.86 -19.62
C GLN A 218 14.78 -36.57 -20.46
N GLY A 219 15.51 -36.67 -21.57
CA GLY A 219 15.70 -35.55 -22.49
C GLY A 219 16.80 -34.56 -22.11
N GLY A 220 17.67 -34.90 -21.15
CA GLY A 220 18.77 -34.02 -20.71
C GLY A 220 18.32 -32.86 -19.83
N LEU A 221 17.12 -32.96 -19.26
CA LEU A 221 16.56 -32.01 -18.31
C LEU A 221 17.02 -32.36 -16.88
N LEU A 222 16.92 -31.39 -15.99
CA LEU A 222 17.26 -31.53 -14.58
C LEU A 222 16.00 -31.28 -13.74
N GLU A 223 15.77 -32.11 -12.73
CA GLU A 223 14.71 -31.93 -11.74
C GLU A 223 15.34 -31.54 -10.40
N ASP A 224 15.09 -30.31 -9.95
CA ASP A 224 15.52 -29.78 -8.67
C ASP A 224 14.47 -30.11 -7.60
N HIS A 225 14.90 -30.71 -6.48
CA HIS A 225 14.04 -31.07 -5.35
C HIS A 225 14.32 -30.13 -4.18
N PHE A 226 13.29 -29.46 -3.70
CA PHE A 226 13.38 -28.56 -2.55
C PHE A 226 12.93 -29.27 -1.27
N ASP A 227 13.43 -28.80 -0.12
CA ASP A 227 13.01 -29.33 1.17
C ASP A 227 11.53 -28.97 1.43
N THR A 228 10.88 -29.72 2.32
CA THR A 228 9.48 -29.48 2.68
C THR A 228 9.38 -28.20 3.50
N THR A 229 8.45 -27.30 3.13
CA THR A 229 8.21 -26.06 3.89
C THR A 229 7.64 -26.34 5.27
N VAL A 230 7.74 -25.36 6.16
CA VAL A 230 6.86 -25.27 7.33
C VAL A 230 5.40 -25.08 6.90
N LYS A 231 4.47 -25.14 7.86
CA LYS A 231 3.04 -24.93 7.60
C LYS A 231 2.81 -23.46 7.23
N MET A 232 2.36 -23.19 6.01
CA MET A 232 2.16 -21.82 5.49
C MET A 232 0.96 -21.74 4.54
N SER A 233 0.50 -20.52 4.24
CA SER A 233 -0.62 -20.25 3.34
C SER A 233 -0.21 -20.39 1.87
N THR A 234 -1.17 -20.67 0.98
CA THR A 234 -0.92 -20.88 -0.46
C THR A 234 -0.29 -19.68 -1.14
N TYR A 235 -0.67 -18.46 -0.73
CA TYR A 235 -0.18 -17.21 -1.34
C TYR A 235 1.33 -16.95 -1.14
N LEU A 236 1.96 -17.68 -0.22
CA LEU A 236 3.39 -17.58 0.10
C LEU A 236 4.26 -18.58 -0.66
N VAL A 237 3.65 -19.52 -1.40
CA VAL A 237 4.42 -20.45 -2.25
C VAL A 237 5.10 -19.65 -3.35
N ALA A 238 6.40 -19.85 -3.54
CA ALA A 238 7.15 -19.15 -4.58
C ALA A 238 8.19 -20.03 -5.25
N TYR A 239 8.39 -19.78 -6.55
CA TYR A 239 9.46 -20.38 -7.32
C TYR A 239 9.83 -19.54 -8.54
N ILE A 240 11.12 -19.53 -8.85
CA ILE A 240 11.69 -18.75 -9.96
C ILE A 240 12.57 -19.67 -10.81
N VAL A 241 12.42 -19.56 -12.13
CA VAL A 241 13.31 -20.19 -13.13
C VAL A 241 13.97 -19.09 -13.93
N SER A 242 15.29 -18.95 -13.79
CA SER A 242 16.08 -17.84 -14.35
C SER A 242 17.53 -18.25 -14.59
N ASP A 243 18.37 -17.30 -14.98
CA ASP A 243 19.83 -17.37 -15.07
C ASP A 243 20.50 -16.32 -14.15
N PHE A 244 19.82 -15.96 -13.05
CA PHE A 244 20.34 -15.01 -12.06
C PHE A 244 21.63 -15.47 -11.40
N LEU A 245 22.42 -14.50 -10.96
CA LEU A 245 23.55 -14.70 -10.05
C LEU A 245 23.12 -14.36 -8.63
N SER A 246 23.90 -14.82 -7.64
CA SER A 246 23.68 -14.49 -6.23
C SER A 246 24.97 -14.08 -5.52
N VAL A 247 24.82 -13.26 -4.47
CA VAL A 247 25.86 -12.93 -3.49
C VAL A 247 25.41 -13.45 -2.13
N ILE A 248 26.34 -14.05 -1.37
CA ILE A 248 26.12 -14.65 -0.05
C ILE A 248 27.19 -14.09 0.91
N PRO A 249 26.82 -13.48 2.06
CA PRO A 249 27.76 -12.76 2.91
C PRO A 249 28.34 -13.64 4.03
N ASP A 250 27.56 -14.58 4.57
CA ASP A 250 27.87 -15.27 5.83
C ASP A 250 28.51 -16.65 5.59
N ILE A 251 29.42 -17.01 6.49
CA ILE A 251 30.06 -18.33 6.63
C ILE A 251 29.00 -19.44 6.78
N ARG A 252 27.79 -19.10 7.26
CA ARG A 252 26.65 -20.04 7.37
C ARG A 252 25.79 -20.15 6.10
N GLY A 253 25.91 -19.23 5.13
CA GLY A 253 25.20 -19.29 3.85
C GLY A 253 23.68 -19.14 3.94
N THR A 254 23.16 -18.40 4.91
CA THR A 254 21.72 -18.30 5.22
C THR A 254 20.97 -17.19 4.47
N ILE A 255 21.62 -16.10 4.05
CA ILE A 255 20.97 -15.01 3.30
C ILE A 255 21.64 -14.84 1.93
N SER A 256 20.83 -14.74 0.88
CA SER A 256 21.31 -14.49 -0.49
C SER A 256 20.54 -13.38 -1.17
N VAL A 257 21.21 -12.58 -2.00
CA VAL A 257 20.53 -11.64 -2.91
C VAL A 257 20.74 -12.09 -4.35
N TYR A 258 19.65 -12.28 -5.08
CA TYR A 258 19.63 -12.69 -6.48
C TYR A 258 19.30 -11.51 -7.40
N ALA A 259 20.04 -11.39 -8.49
CA ALA A 259 19.79 -10.39 -9.52
C ALA A 259 20.25 -10.89 -10.89
N VAL A 260 19.86 -10.17 -11.95
CA VAL A 260 20.43 -10.38 -13.29
C VAL A 260 21.96 -10.21 -13.25
N PRO A 261 22.73 -10.95 -14.06
CA PRO A 261 24.20 -10.96 -14.00
C PRO A 261 24.82 -9.56 -14.04
N GLU A 262 24.31 -8.67 -14.87
CA GLU A 262 24.85 -7.32 -15.08
C GLU A 262 24.56 -6.33 -13.93
N LYS A 263 23.68 -6.69 -12.98
CA LYS A 263 23.33 -5.85 -11.83
C LYS A 263 23.76 -6.45 -10.50
N ILE A 264 24.52 -7.55 -10.52
CA ILE A 264 24.89 -8.27 -9.30
C ILE A 264 25.70 -7.40 -8.32
N GLU A 265 26.51 -6.46 -8.80
CA GLU A 265 27.30 -5.55 -7.95
C GLU A 265 26.43 -4.59 -7.12
N GLN A 266 25.19 -4.33 -7.56
CA GLN A 266 24.24 -3.44 -6.87
C GLN A 266 23.53 -4.12 -5.69
N THR A 267 23.79 -5.40 -5.44
CA THR A 267 23.13 -6.19 -4.39
C THR A 267 23.78 -6.05 -3.01
N THR A 268 25.02 -5.54 -2.96
CA THR A 268 25.84 -5.50 -1.74
C THR A 268 25.12 -4.79 -0.58
N PHE A 269 24.49 -3.65 -0.85
CA PHE A 269 23.78 -2.88 0.19
C PHE A 269 22.56 -3.63 0.73
N ALA A 270 21.75 -4.22 -0.15
CA ALA A 270 20.57 -4.99 0.25
C ALA A 270 20.95 -6.19 1.11
N LEU A 271 22.07 -6.84 0.78
CA LEU A 271 22.54 -7.98 1.54
C LEU A 271 22.94 -7.59 2.97
N ASP A 272 23.70 -6.51 3.12
CA ASP A 272 24.09 -5.98 4.44
C ASP A 272 22.85 -5.56 5.25
N ALA A 273 21.87 -4.92 4.60
CA ALA A 273 20.62 -4.52 5.24
C ALA A 273 19.80 -5.73 5.70
N ALA A 274 19.65 -6.74 4.85
CA ALA A 274 18.89 -7.94 5.16
C ALA A 274 19.49 -8.70 6.36
N VAL A 275 20.81 -8.84 6.42
CA VAL A 275 21.49 -9.47 7.57
C VAL A 275 21.18 -8.74 8.87
N LYS A 276 21.41 -7.42 8.91
CA LYS A 276 21.18 -6.63 10.13
C LYS A 276 19.72 -6.61 10.57
N LEU A 277 18.80 -6.50 9.62
CA LEU A 277 17.36 -6.45 9.90
C LEU A 277 16.83 -7.80 10.36
N LEU A 278 17.29 -8.91 9.79
CA LEU A 278 16.89 -10.24 10.26
C LEU A 278 17.41 -10.52 11.67
N ASP A 279 18.68 -10.18 11.95
CA ASP A 279 19.24 -10.27 13.32
C ASP A 279 18.43 -9.42 14.31
N PHE A 280 18.04 -8.21 13.92
CA PHE A 280 17.17 -7.35 14.74
C PHE A 280 15.82 -8.02 15.04
N TYR A 281 15.15 -8.61 14.05
CA TYR A 281 13.84 -9.23 14.26
C TYR A 281 13.90 -10.51 15.10
N ASP A 282 14.95 -11.34 14.93
CA ASP A 282 15.20 -12.51 15.77
C ASP A 282 15.29 -12.10 17.26
N ASP A 283 16.05 -11.05 17.55
CA ASP A 283 16.23 -10.52 18.91
C ASP A 283 14.98 -9.81 19.43
N TYR A 284 14.37 -8.93 18.63
CA TYR A 284 13.24 -8.09 19.03
C TYR A 284 11.96 -8.90 19.29
N PHE A 285 11.70 -9.96 18.51
CA PHE A 285 10.53 -10.81 18.71
C PHE A 285 10.79 -11.99 19.64
N ASP A 286 12.04 -12.25 20.02
CA ASP A 286 12.44 -13.42 20.82
C ASP A 286 11.86 -14.73 20.23
N ILE A 287 11.90 -14.81 18.89
CA ILE A 287 11.47 -15.93 18.06
C ILE A 287 12.42 -15.98 16.87
N PRO A 288 13.28 -17.01 16.74
CA PRO A 288 14.22 -17.09 15.64
C PRO A 288 13.50 -17.33 14.31
N TYR A 289 14.04 -16.79 13.24
CA TYR A 289 13.62 -17.09 11.88
C TYR A 289 13.71 -18.62 11.63
N PRO A 290 12.61 -19.29 11.23
CA PRO A 290 12.54 -20.74 11.31
C PRO A 290 13.14 -21.48 10.11
N LEU A 291 13.45 -20.80 9.00
CA LEU A 291 13.92 -21.47 7.79
C LEU A 291 15.46 -21.47 7.71
N PRO A 292 16.07 -22.45 7.03
CA PRO A 292 17.53 -22.51 6.90
C PRO A 292 18.13 -21.40 6.02
N LYS A 293 17.29 -20.69 5.24
CA LYS A 293 17.72 -19.61 4.36
C LYS A 293 16.65 -18.55 4.12
N GLN A 294 17.08 -17.37 3.67
CA GLN A 294 16.26 -16.27 3.18
C GLN A 294 16.90 -15.68 1.92
N ASP A 295 16.20 -15.80 0.79
CA ASP A 295 16.63 -15.23 -0.49
C ASP A 295 15.84 -13.95 -0.81
N LEU A 296 16.52 -12.93 -1.31
CA LEU A 296 15.93 -11.69 -1.82
C LEU A 296 16.18 -11.62 -3.32
N ALA A 297 15.13 -11.68 -4.15
CA ALA A 297 15.26 -11.73 -5.61
C ALA A 297 14.77 -10.44 -6.28
N ALA A 298 15.65 -9.76 -7.02
CA ALA A 298 15.28 -8.61 -7.84
C ALA A 298 14.67 -9.09 -9.17
N ILE A 299 13.36 -8.91 -9.34
CA ILE A 299 12.62 -9.35 -10.51
C ILE A 299 12.50 -8.20 -11.52
N PRO A 300 12.90 -8.40 -12.79
CA PRO A 300 12.86 -7.33 -13.79
C PRO A 300 11.47 -6.78 -14.08
N ASP A 301 10.42 -7.60 -13.99
CA ASP A 301 9.01 -7.20 -14.16
C ASP A 301 8.21 -7.58 -12.92
N PHE A 302 7.79 -6.59 -12.16
CA PHE A 302 7.09 -6.79 -10.89
C PHE A 302 6.09 -5.65 -10.64
N GLN A 303 4.83 -5.98 -10.31
CA GLN A 303 3.77 -4.97 -10.18
C GLN A 303 3.88 -4.15 -8.90
N SER A 304 4.02 -4.81 -7.76
CA SER A 304 4.09 -4.18 -6.44
C SER A 304 5.51 -3.65 -6.14
N GLY A 305 5.79 -3.23 -4.90
CA GLY A 305 7.15 -2.92 -4.46
C GLY A 305 7.98 -4.18 -4.24
N ALA A 306 7.43 -5.11 -3.45
CA ALA A 306 7.97 -6.42 -3.14
C ALA A 306 6.84 -7.38 -2.72
N MET A 307 7.20 -8.59 -2.28
CA MET A 307 6.31 -9.65 -1.79
C MET A 307 7.09 -10.59 -0.86
N GLU A 308 6.45 -10.99 0.25
CA GLU A 308 7.11 -11.57 1.41
C GLU A 308 7.35 -13.08 1.38
N ASN A 309 7.25 -13.72 0.19
CA ASN A 309 7.17 -15.18 0.09
C ASN A 309 8.21 -15.87 0.98
N TRP A 310 7.79 -16.80 1.84
CA TRP A 310 8.59 -17.25 2.98
C TRP A 310 9.90 -17.90 2.51
N GLY A 311 11.04 -17.29 2.84
CA GLY A 311 12.36 -17.73 2.40
C GLY A 311 12.76 -17.30 0.98
N LEU A 312 11.87 -16.72 0.17
CA LEU A 312 12.15 -16.20 -1.18
C LEU A 312 11.37 -14.90 -1.44
N THR A 313 11.73 -13.84 -0.72
CA THR A 313 11.17 -12.50 -0.90
C THR A 313 11.53 -11.96 -2.28
N THR A 314 10.57 -11.39 -3.00
CA THR A 314 10.75 -10.88 -4.38
C THR A 314 10.52 -9.38 -4.44
N TYR A 315 11.31 -8.66 -5.24
CA TYR A 315 11.34 -7.21 -5.25
C TYR A 315 11.32 -6.68 -6.68
N ARG A 316 10.75 -5.49 -6.90
CA ARG A 316 11.18 -4.65 -8.03
C ARG A 316 12.68 -4.38 -7.90
N GLU A 317 13.37 -4.27 -9.03
CA GLU A 317 14.79 -3.87 -9.03
C GLU A 317 15.05 -2.56 -8.26
N THR A 318 14.17 -1.56 -8.41
CA THR A 318 14.25 -0.27 -7.70
C THR A 318 14.03 -0.37 -6.19
N ALA A 319 13.50 -1.49 -5.70
CA ALA A 319 13.22 -1.74 -4.29
C ALA A 319 14.33 -2.55 -3.59
N LEU A 320 15.34 -3.03 -4.34
CA LEU A 320 16.40 -3.89 -3.82
C LEU A 320 17.80 -3.45 -4.25
N LEU A 321 17.97 -3.01 -5.49
CA LEU A 321 19.29 -2.73 -6.07
C LEU A 321 19.72 -1.29 -5.78
N PHE A 322 20.94 -1.12 -5.28
CA PHE A 322 21.52 0.17 -4.93
C PHE A 322 22.85 0.41 -5.68
N ASP A 323 22.91 1.48 -6.46
CA ASP A 323 24.13 1.94 -7.14
C ASP A 323 24.68 3.18 -6.42
N PRO A 324 25.85 3.12 -5.75
CA PRO A 324 26.41 4.25 -5.02
C PRO A 324 26.68 5.50 -5.87
N GLN A 325 26.78 5.37 -7.20
CA GLN A 325 27.02 6.50 -8.11
C GLN A 325 25.73 7.13 -8.66
N LYS A 326 24.59 6.42 -8.57
CA LYS A 326 23.33 6.83 -9.23
C LYS A 326 22.12 6.86 -8.30
N SER A 327 22.10 6.04 -7.26
CA SER A 327 21.00 5.96 -6.29
C SER A 327 21.09 7.12 -5.29
N SER A 328 19.96 7.78 -5.07
CA SER A 328 19.83 8.91 -4.16
C SER A 328 19.77 8.46 -2.70
N ALA A 329 19.87 9.43 -1.77
CA ALA A 329 19.63 9.16 -0.36
C ALA A 329 18.19 8.66 -0.10
N SER A 330 17.22 9.14 -0.87
CA SER A 330 15.83 8.68 -0.80
C SER A 330 15.68 7.24 -1.30
N ASP A 331 16.43 6.84 -2.33
CA ASP A 331 16.44 5.44 -2.82
C ASP A 331 17.03 4.52 -1.76
N LYS A 332 18.13 4.92 -1.11
CA LYS A 332 18.73 4.15 -0.01
C LYS A 332 17.74 3.94 1.13
N LEU A 333 17.04 5.00 1.56
CA LEU A 333 16.00 4.92 2.58
C LEU A 333 14.85 4.00 2.13
N GLY A 334 14.36 4.16 0.90
CA GLY A 334 13.28 3.35 0.34
C GLY A 334 13.61 1.87 0.28
N ILE A 335 14.80 1.50 -0.22
CA ILE A 335 15.29 0.12 -0.27
C ILE A 335 15.38 -0.47 1.14
N THR A 336 15.97 0.27 2.09
CA THR A 336 16.10 -0.22 3.48
C THR A 336 14.73 -0.48 4.11
N LYS A 337 13.77 0.43 3.92
CA LYS A 337 12.41 0.27 4.42
C LYS A 337 11.69 -0.92 3.79
N ILE A 338 11.79 -1.11 2.48
CA ILE A 338 11.11 -2.24 1.81
C ILE A 338 11.74 -3.57 2.27
N ILE A 339 13.06 -3.67 2.39
CA ILE A 339 13.71 -4.86 2.97
C ILE A 339 13.20 -5.09 4.40
N ALA A 340 13.12 -4.05 5.22
CA ALA A 340 12.59 -4.15 6.58
C ALA A 340 11.13 -4.62 6.63
N HIS A 341 10.30 -4.16 5.70
CA HIS A 341 8.91 -4.56 5.54
C HIS A 341 8.78 -6.06 5.24
N GLU A 342 9.45 -6.53 4.20
CA GLU A 342 9.42 -7.95 3.79
C GLU A 342 9.98 -8.88 4.87
N LEU A 343 10.99 -8.44 5.62
CA LEU A 343 11.55 -9.22 6.71
C LEU A 343 10.64 -9.21 7.96
N ALA A 344 9.90 -8.13 8.22
CA ALA A 344 8.87 -8.13 9.27
C ALA A 344 7.76 -9.14 8.99
N HIS A 345 7.36 -9.28 7.72
CA HIS A 345 6.35 -10.24 7.29
C HIS A 345 6.70 -11.70 7.59
N GLN A 346 7.98 -12.03 7.76
CA GLN A 346 8.38 -13.38 8.17
C GLN A 346 7.75 -13.78 9.53
N TRP A 347 7.41 -12.80 10.37
CA TRP A 347 6.60 -12.99 11.58
C TRP A 347 5.14 -12.55 11.38
N PHE A 348 4.91 -11.35 10.85
CA PHE A 348 3.58 -10.75 10.63
C PHE A 348 3.07 -10.98 9.19
N GLY A 349 2.58 -12.18 8.95
CA GLY A 349 2.03 -12.60 7.66
C GLY A 349 2.37 -14.05 7.38
N ASN A 350 3.63 -14.44 7.60
CA ASN A 350 4.09 -15.80 7.34
C ASN A 350 3.87 -16.71 8.54
N LEU A 351 4.55 -16.41 9.66
CA LEU A 351 4.41 -17.16 10.90
C LEU A 351 3.00 -17.06 11.48
N VAL A 352 2.47 -15.84 11.60
CA VAL A 352 1.08 -15.57 12.01
C VAL A 352 0.40 -14.81 10.88
N THR A 353 -0.69 -15.35 10.35
CA THR A 353 -1.41 -14.81 9.19
C THR A 353 -2.83 -14.41 9.60
N MET A 354 -3.42 -13.38 9.02
CA MET A 354 -4.87 -13.17 9.16
C MET A 354 -5.68 -14.41 8.76
N GLU A 355 -6.82 -14.65 9.42
CA GLU A 355 -7.73 -15.77 9.06
C GLU A 355 -8.40 -15.54 7.71
N TRP A 356 -8.69 -14.29 7.39
CA TRP A 356 -9.25 -13.85 6.13
C TRP A 356 -8.82 -12.41 5.82
N TRP A 357 -9.00 -12.00 4.57
CA TRP A 357 -8.53 -10.72 4.03
C TRP A 357 -9.25 -9.49 4.62
N ASP A 358 -10.34 -9.68 5.37
CA ASP A 358 -10.99 -8.60 6.12
C ASP A 358 -10.06 -8.01 7.20
N ASP A 359 -9.15 -8.82 7.73
CA ASP A 359 -8.14 -8.42 8.71
C ASP A 359 -6.71 -8.33 8.10
N LEU A 360 -6.59 -8.04 6.80
CA LEU A 360 -5.29 -7.88 6.11
C LEU A 360 -4.33 -6.94 6.84
N TRP A 361 -4.84 -5.91 7.50
CA TRP A 361 -4.03 -4.96 8.28
C TRP A 361 -3.21 -5.61 9.41
N LEU A 362 -3.57 -6.81 9.88
CA LEU A 362 -2.77 -7.56 10.85
C LEU A 362 -1.40 -7.98 10.27
N ASN A 363 -1.32 -8.13 8.96
CA ASN A 363 -0.06 -8.30 8.25
C ASN A 363 0.50 -6.92 7.92
N GLU A 364 -0.23 -6.14 7.11
CA GLU A 364 0.30 -4.97 6.41
C GLU A 364 0.53 -3.76 7.32
N GLY A 365 -0.38 -3.51 8.25
CA GLY A 365 -0.22 -2.46 9.25
C GLY A 365 0.96 -2.74 10.18
N PHE A 366 1.19 -4.01 10.53
CA PHE A 366 2.34 -4.42 11.35
C PHE A 366 3.65 -4.34 10.59
N ALA A 367 3.72 -4.86 9.36
CA ALA A 367 4.94 -4.78 8.56
C ALA A 367 5.31 -3.32 8.28
N LYS A 368 4.32 -2.48 7.92
CA LYS A 368 4.50 -1.03 7.76
C LYS A 368 5.01 -0.37 9.04
N PHE A 369 4.44 -0.71 10.20
CA PHE A 369 4.89 -0.19 11.49
C PHE A 369 6.32 -0.63 11.83
N MET A 370 6.66 -1.89 11.60
CA MET A 370 7.98 -2.45 11.90
C MET A 370 9.09 -1.90 11.01
N GLU A 371 8.79 -1.35 9.82
CA GLU A 371 9.76 -0.57 9.04
C GLU A 371 10.42 0.51 9.90
N PHE A 372 9.61 1.28 10.62
CA PHE A 372 10.12 2.44 11.37
C PHE A 372 10.88 1.99 12.61
N ILE A 373 10.35 1.01 13.35
CA ILE A 373 11.00 0.47 14.55
C ILE A 373 12.35 -0.17 14.23
N SER A 374 12.41 -1.00 13.19
CA SER A 374 13.64 -1.72 12.84
C SER A 374 14.67 -0.83 12.15
N VAL A 375 14.25 0.07 11.25
CA VAL A 375 15.18 0.96 10.54
C VAL A 375 15.75 2.02 11.48
N ASP A 376 14.97 2.55 12.42
CA ASP A 376 15.51 3.47 13.44
C ASP A 376 16.57 2.76 14.32
N ALA A 377 16.33 1.51 14.69
CA ALA A 377 17.26 0.74 15.51
C ALA A 377 18.54 0.31 14.77
N THR A 378 18.44 -0.03 13.47
CA THR A 378 19.54 -0.62 12.69
C THR A 378 20.28 0.38 11.81
N TYR A 379 19.63 1.46 11.42
CA TYR A 379 20.12 2.53 10.55
C TYR A 379 19.66 3.92 11.04
N PRO A 380 20.00 4.33 12.28
CA PRO A 380 19.57 5.60 12.86
C PRO A 380 20.02 6.83 12.05
N GLU A 381 21.09 6.70 11.24
CA GLU A 381 21.54 7.76 10.34
C GLU A 381 20.56 8.08 9.20
N LEU A 382 19.59 7.19 8.93
CA LEU A 382 18.56 7.40 7.92
C LEU A 382 17.37 8.25 8.43
N GLN A 383 17.26 8.47 9.75
CA GLN A 383 16.22 9.33 10.37
C GLN A 383 14.80 8.99 9.91
N VAL A 384 14.44 7.70 9.94
CA VAL A 384 13.19 7.18 9.37
C VAL A 384 11.93 7.76 10.05
N ASP A 385 12.03 8.12 11.33
CA ASP A 385 10.94 8.73 12.10
C ASP A 385 10.42 10.03 11.49
N ASP A 386 11.30 10.81 10.84
CA ASP A 386 10.90 12.06 10.19
C ASP A 386 9.83 11.79 9.11
N VAL A 387 9.93 10.67 8.39
CA VAL A 387 8.99 10.33 7.30
C VAL A 387 7.80 9.47 7.75
N PHE A 388 7.67 9.15 9.05
CA PHE A 388 6.51 8.39 9.57
C PHE A 388 5.23 9.22 9.51
N LEU A 389 5.31 10.51 9.84
CA LEU A 389 4.14 11.40 9.87
C LEU A 389 3.45 11.50 8.51
N ASP A 390 4.23 11.46 7.43
CA ASP A 390 3.71 11.48 6.06
C ASP A 390 2.70 10.36 5.84
N LYS A 391 2.95 9.15 6.39
CA LYS A 391 2.04 8.00 6.28
C LYS A 391 0.73 8.23 6.99
N CYS A 392 0.77 8.80 8.20
CA CYS A 392 -0.47 9.14 8.90
C CYS A 392 -1.30 10.20 8.17
N PHE A 393 -0.65 11.19 7.55
CA PHE A 393 -1.37 12.20 6.77
C PHE A 393 -1.89 11.68 5.42
N GLU A 394 -1.14 10.83 4.73
CA GLU A 394 -1.59 10.11 3.52
C GLU A 394 -2.85 9.30 3.84
N ALA A 395 -2.84 8.52 4.93
CA ALA A 395 -4.03 7.81 5.39
C ALA A 395 -5.20 8.75 5.71
N MET A 396 -4.95 9.85 6.42
CA MET A 396 -5.99 10.84 6.75
C MET A 396 -6.62 11.50 5.52
N GLU A 397 -5.89 11.61 4.40
CA GLU A 397 -6.45 12.16 3.16
C GLU A 397 -7.56 11.28 2.58
N VAL A 398 -7.40 9.95 2.63
CA VAL A 398 -8.42 8.98 2.20
C VAL A 398 -9.49 8.81 3.28
N ASP A 399 -9.07 8.71 4.54
CA ASP A 399 -9.96 8.42 5.67
C ASP A 399 -10.87 9.59 6.08
N SER A 400 -10.58 10.79 5.57
CA SER A 400 -11.44 11.98 5.70
C SER A 400 -12.56 12.08 4.65
N LEU A 401 -12.72 11.07 3.79
CA LEU A 401 -13.78 10.99 2.77
C LEU A 401 -14.93 10.09 3.24
N SER A 402 -16.15 10.31 2.75
CA SER A 402 -17.34 9.49 3.09
C SER A 402 -17.26 8.04 2.58
N SER A 403 -16.25 7.76 1.77
CA SER A 403 -16.05 6.54 1.02
C SER A 403 -14.88 5.69 1.48
N THR A 404 -14.24 6.11 2.57
CA THR A 404 -13.33 5.27 3.34
C THR A 404 -14.08 4.06 3.91
N HIS A 405 -13.34 3.13 4.50
CA HIS A 405 -13.86 1.96 5.20
C HIS A 405 -13.18 1.80 6.57
N PRO A 406 -13.77 1.04 7.50
CA PRO A 406 -13.06 0.60 8.70
C PRO A 406 -11.82 -0.21 8.33
N ILE A 407 -10.79 -0.21 9.17
CA ILE A 407 -9.55 -0.96 8.86
C ILE A 407 -9.81 -2.46 8.70
N SER A 408 -10.82 -2.96 9.43
CA SER A 408 -11.31 -4.32 9.32
C SER A 408 -12.71 -4.29 8.74
N THR A 409 -12.85 -4.80 7.52
CA THR A 409 -14.10 -4.74 6.78
C THR A 409 -14.31 -5.99 5.92
N SER A 410 -15.56 -6.42 5.80
CA SER A 410 -15.89 -7.66 5.10
C SER A 410 -15.63 -7.56 3.59
N VAL A 411 -14.83 -8.49 3.07
CA VAL A 411 -14.58 -8.68 1.64
C VAL A 411 -14.80 -10.13 1.22
N GLU A 412 -15.20 -10.37 -0.03
CA GLU A 412 -15.51 -11.73 -0.52
C GLU A 412 -14.81 -12.05 -1.84
N ASN A 413 -14.97 -11.22 -2.87
CA ASN A 413 -14.42 -11.52 -4.20
C ASN A 413 -12.99 -10.99 -4.38
N PRO A 414 -12.21 -11.50 -5.35
CA PRO A 414 -10.82 -11.10 -5.57
C PRO A 414 -10.60 -9.59 -5.75
N ALA A 415 -11.49 -8.87 -6.42
CA ALA A 415 -11.34 -7.43 -6.61
C ALA A 415 -11.50 -6.67 -5.27
N GLN A 416 -12.49 -7.06 -4.45
CA GLN A 416 -12.65 -6.50 -3.10
C GLN A 416 -11.47 -6.83 -2.19
N ILE A 417 -10.91 -8.03 -2.31
CA ILE A 417 -9.71 -8.41 -1.57
C ILE A 417 -8.52 -7.52 -1.99
N GLN A 418 -8.34 -7.30 -3.29
CA GLN A 418 -7.30 -6.40 -3.81
C GLN A 418 -7.50 -4.95 -3.34
N GLU A 419 -8.74 -4.49 -3.18
CA GLU A 419 -9.04 -3.16 -2.65
C GLU A 419 -8.60 -2.96 -1.19
N MET A 420 -8.40 -4.04 -0.42
CA MET A 420 -7.86 -3.95 0.95
C MET A 420 -6.37 -3.58 0.98
N PHE A 421 -5.65 -3.70 -0.15
CA PHE A 421 -4.25 -3.31 -0.26
C PHE A 421 -4.13 -1.80 -0.53
N ASP A 422 -4.52 -1.01 0.48
CA ASP A 422 -4.63 0.44 0.40
C ASP A 422 -4.06 1.17 1.63
N ASP A 423 -4.06 2.50 1.57
CA ASP A 423 -3.46 3.34 2.61
C ASP A 423 -4.19 3.19 3.98
N VAL A 424 -5.40 2.61 4.02
CA VAL A 424 -6.12 2.30 5.26
C VAL A 424 -5.50 1.07 5.94
N SER A 425 -5.32 -0.04 5.23
CA SER A 425 -4.73 -1.25 5.82
C SER A 425 -3.26 -1.05 6.22
N TYR A 426 -2.48 -0.36 5.38
CA TYR A 426 -1.05 -0.13 5.60
C TYR A 426 -0.80 1.03 6.57
N ASP A 427 -1.15 2.25 6.17
CA ASP A 427 -0.68 3.46 6.84
C ASP A 427 -1.53 3.78 8.08
N LYS A 428 -2.88 3.75 7.99
CA LYS A 428 -3.73 3.90 9.20
C LYS A 428 -3.43 2.78 10.20
N GLY A 429 -3.24 1.53 9.73
CA GLY A 429 -2.80 0.40 10.56
C GLY A 429 -1.53 0.70 11.35
N ALA A 430 -0.48 1.16 10.68
CA ALA A 430 0.77 1.52 11.34
C ALA A 430 0.61 2.70 12.31
N CYS A 431 -0.17 3.71 11.96
CA CYS A 431 -0.39 4.88 12.80
C CYS A 431 -1.16 4.56 14.10
N ILE A 432 -2.18 3.69 14.03
CA ILE A 432 -2.90 3.27 15.25
C ILE A 432 -2.06 2.33 16.13
N LEU A 433 -1.16 1.53 15.55
CA LEU A 433 -0.18 0.74 16.30
C LEU A 433 0.84 1.63 17.00
N ASN A 434 1.35 2.68 16.34
CA ASN A 434 2.24 3.66 16.96
C ASN A 434 1.54 4.42 18.10
N MET A 435 0.30 4.86 17.90
CA MET A 435 -0.51 5.47 18.95
C MET A 435 -0.70 4.53 20.16
N LEU A 436 -0.98 3.25 19.90
CA LEU A 436 -1.15 2.26 20.97
C LEU A 436 0.17 1.99 21.70
N ARG A 437 1.29 1.91 20.98
CA ARG A 437 2.63 1.77 21.58
C ARG A 437 2.99 2.96 22.46
N ASP A 438 2.73 4.19 22.01
CA ASP A 438 2.94 5.39 22.82
C ASP A 438 2.05 5.39 24.08
N TYR A 439 0.79 4.93 23.96
CA TYR A 439 -0.13 4.84 25.08
C TYR A 439 0.27 3.78 26.13
N LEU A 440 0.71 2.60 25.69
CA LEU A 440 1.10 1.48 26.56
C LEU A 440 2.50 1.59 27.13
N SER A 441 3.37 2.38 26.49
CA SER A 441 4.84 2.29 26.52
C SER A 441 5.43 1.20 25.60
N PRO A 442 6.63 1.42 25.04
CA PRO A 442 7.30 0.46 24.17
C PRO A 442 7.43 -0.95 24.77
N THR A 443 7.82 -1.06 26.04
CA THR A 443 8.06 -2.34 26.71
C THR A 443 6.80 -3.17 26.87
N VAL A 444 5.68 -2.56 27.27
CA VAL A 444 4.41 -3.29 27.45
C VAL A 444 3.87 -3.74 26.10
N PHE A 445 3.96 -2.88 25.08
CA PHE A 445 3.56 -3.22 23.70
C PHE A 445 4.36 -4.42 23.18
N GLU A 446 5.69 -4.37 23.28
CA GLU A 446 6.60 -5.44 22.83
C GLU A 446 6.30 -6.79 23.50
N ILE A 447 6.12 -6.83 24.83
CA ILE A 447 5.76 -8.07 25.55
C ILE A 447 4.43 -8.65 25.02
N GLY A 448 3.45 -7.80 24.74
CA GLY A 448 2.16 -8.22 24.19
C GLY A 448 2.29 -8.80 22.78
N ILE A 449 3.12 -8.19 21.94
CA ILE A 449 3.41 -8.65 20.57
C ILE A 449 4.15 -9.99 20.57
N ILE A 450 5.20 -10.15 21.39
CA ILE A 450 5.92 -11.41 21.52
C ILE A 450 4.97 -12.53 21.95
N ARG A 451 4.08 -12.25 22.91
CA ARG A 451 3.05 -13.21 23.35
C ARG A 451 2.08 -13.59 22.23
N TYR A 452 1.64 -12.62 21.44
CA TYR A 452 0.78 -12.84 20.28
C TYR A 452 1.46 -13.76 19.27
N LEU A 453 2.68 -13.44 18.83
CA LEU A 453 3.43 -14.22 17.85
C LEU A 453 3.70 -15.65 18.35
N LYS A 454 4.14 -15.82 19.60
CA LYS A 454 4.38 -17.15 20.19
C LYS A 454 3.10 -17.99 20.29
N ARG A 455 1.96 -17.39 20.65
CA ARG A 455 0.68 -18.11 20.80
C ARG A 455 0.13 -18.60 19.47
N PHE A 456 0.25 -17.80 18.41
CA PHE A 456 -0.37 -18.06 17.11
C PHE A 456 0.61 -18.50 16.01
N SER A 457 1.85 -18.85 16.38
CA SER A 457 2.85 -19.38 15.45
C SER A 457 2.30 -20.53 14.61
N TYR A 458 2.45 -20.43 13.29
CA TYR A 458 1.94 -21.35 12.26
C TYR A 458 0.42 -21.48 12.18
N GLN A 459 -0.30 -20.49 12.72
CA GLN A 459 -1.77 -20.44 12.71
C GLN A 459 -2.25 -19.12 12.09
N ASN A 460 -3.56 -18.91 12.20
CA ASN A 460 -4.21 -17.70 11.74
C ASN A 460 -4.90 -16.97 12.89
N THR A 461 -5.16 -15.67 12.69
CA THR A 461 -5.72 -14.77 13.72
C THR A 461 -6.76 -13.82 13.16
N VAL A 462 -7.66 -13.39 14.03
CA VAL A 462 -8.57 -12.24 13.80
C VAL A 462 -8.22 -11.10 14.76
N ASN A 463 -8.75 -9.90 14.53
CA ASN A 463 -8.49 -8.71 15.36
C ASN A 463 -8.55 -8.95 16.87
N SER A 464 -9.56 -9.68 17.33
CA SER A 464 -9.77 -9.92 18.75
C SER A 464 -8.61 -10.68 19.41
N ASN A 465 -7.86 -11.51 18.66
CA ASN A 465 -6.73 -12.27 19.18
C ASN A 465 -5.53 -11.38 19.52
N LEU A 466 -5.30 -10.34 18.73
CA LEU A 466 -4.27 -9.33 19.00
C LEU A 466 -4.61 -8.56 20.28
N TRP A 467 -5.84 -8.05 20.38
CA TRP A 467 -6.30 -7.30 21.55
C TRP A 467 -6.31 -8.14 22.82
N GLU A 468 -6.67 -9.42 22.75
CA GLU A 468 -6.57 -10.36 23.87
C GLU A 468 -5.11 -10.51 24.35
N SER A 469 -4.15 -10.57 23.42
CA SER A 469 -2.73 -10.73 23.75
C SER A 469 -2.16 -9.49 24.45
N LEU A 470 -2.56 -8.29 24.01
CA LEU A 470 -2.17 -7.01 24.62
C LEU A 470 -2.91 -6.73 25.94
N THR A 471 -4.20 -7.06 26.04
CA THR A 471 -4.97 -6.88 27.29
C THR A 471 -4.41 -7.75 28.41
N ASN A 472 -3.84 -8.91 28.11
CA ASN A 472 -3.26 -9.81 29.12
C ASN A 472 -1.97 -9.28 29.77
N VAL A 473 -1.39 -8.18 29.30
CA VAL A 473 -0.15 -7.59 29.83
C VAL A 473 -0.37 -6.24 30.54
N THR A 474 -1.61 -5.77 30.63
CA THR A 474 -1.99 -4.49 31.25
C THR A 474 -3.36 -4.57 31.91
N GLU A 475 -3.69 -3.66 32.82
CA GLU A 475 -5.03 -3.56 33.42
C GLU A 475 -6.01 -2.74 32.56
N LEU A 476 -5.53 -2.20 31.44
CA LEU A 476 -6.30 -1.36 30.51
C LEU A 476 -7.18 -2.20 29.58
N ASP A 477 -8.38 -1.71 29.28
CA ASP A 477 -9.28 -2.30 28.28
C ASP A 477 -8.82 -1.95 26.86
N ILE A 478 -7.76 -2.63 26.40
CA ILE A 478 -7.19 -2.40 25.07
C ILE A 478 -8.18 -2.77 23.98
N LYS A 479 -8.98 -3.81 24.19
CA LYS A 479 -10.04 -4.18 23.24
C LYS A 479 -11.05 -3.04 23.08
N GLY A 480 -11.60 -2.52 24.18
CA GLY A 480 -12.58 -1.43 24.13
C GLY A 480 -12.04 -0.15 23.48
N ILE A 481 -10.74 0.14 23.64
CA ILE A 481 -10.09 1.26 22.95
C ILE A 481 -9.95 0.96 21.46
N MET A 482 -9.29 -0.14 21.12
CA MET A 482 -8.85 -0.41 19.75
C MET A 482 -9.99 -0.86 18.82
N ASP A 483 -11.07 -1.45 19.33
CA ASP A 483 -12.29 -1.69 18.55
C ASP A 483 -12.82 -0.38 17.93
N THR A 484 -12.73 0.75 18.66
CA THR A 484 -13.15 2.06 18.12
C THR A 484 -12.22 2.60 17.03
N TRP A 485 -11.03 2.05 16.88
CA TRP A 485 -10.07 2.45 15.84
C TRP A 485 -10.11 1.52 14.63
N THR A 486 -10.56 0.27 14.81
CA THR A 486 -10.55 -0.73 13.74
C THR A 486 -11.92 -1.01 13.11
N LEU A 487 -13.01 -0.90 13.86
CA LEU A 487 -14.36 -1.30 13.41
C LEU A 487 -15.24 -0.15 12.92
N GLN A 488 -14.73 1.08 12.95
CA GLN A 488 -15.39 2.26 12.38
C GLN A 488 -14.45 3.01 11.44
N GLU A 489 -15.02 3.59 10.40
CA GLU A 489 -14.30 4.38 9.42
C GLU A 489 -14.00 5.81 9.90
N GLY A 490 -13.00 6.45 9.31
CA GLY A 490 -12.61 7.81 9.66
C GLY A 490 -11.80 7.92 10.96
N PHE A 491 -11.60 9.17 11.39
CA PHE A 491 -10.85 9.53 12.59
C PHE A 491 -11.46 10.78 13.27
N PRO A 492 -11.16 11.02 14.56
CA PRO A 492 -11.75 12.14 15.28
C PRO A 492 -11.01 13.47 15.07
N LEU A 493 -11.80 14.55 15.02
CA LEU A 493 -11.37 15.91 15.30
C LEU A 493 -11.61 16.23 16.78
N VAL A 494 -10.56 16.56 17.50
CA VAL A 494 -10.61 17.03 18.90
C VAL A 494 -10.61 18.55 18.91
N THR A 495 -11.72 19.14 19.36
CA THR A 495 -11.83 20.57 19.59
C THR A 495 -11.42 20.92 21.02
N VAL A 496 -10.51 21.90 21.14
CA VAL A 496 -9.92 22.37 22.40
C VAL A 496 -10.35 23.82 22.63
N GLU A 497 -10.96 24.09 23.77
CA GLU A 497 -11.29 25.44 24.23
C GLU A 497 -10.66 25.71 25.61
N VAL A 498 -9.80 26.72 25.70
CA VAL A 498 -9.08 27.07 26.93
C VAL A 498 -9.73 28.29 27.59
N ARG A 499 -10.09 28.18 28.86
CA ARG A 499 -10.68 29.25 29.69
C ARG A 499 -9.94 29.34 31.03
N GLY A 500 -8.90 30.16 31.08
CA GLY A 500 -7.98 30.20 32.23
C GLY A 500 -7.30 28.84 32.39
N ARG A 501 -7.57 28.15 33.50
CA ARG A 501 -7.07 26.79 33.76
C ARG A 501 -7.97 25.66 33.25
N GLU A 502 -9.19 25.97 32.84
CA GLU A 502 -10.16 25.00 32.36
C GLU A 502 -9.94 24.73 30.87
N VAL A 503 -9.69 23.47 30.50
CA VAL A 503 -9.53 23.05 29.10
C VAL A 503 -10.68 22.12 28.75
N ARG A 504 -11.61 22.61 27.94
CA ARG A 504 -12.77 21.85 27.46
C ARG A 504 -12.38 21.12 26.19
N LEU A 505 -12.74 19.85 26.13
CA LEU A 505 -12.44 18.94 25.06
C LEU A 505 -13.75 18.40 24.48
N SER A 506 -13.86 18.34 23.17
CA SER A 506 -14.93 17.61 22.49
C SER A 506 -14.42 16.90 21.26
N GLN A 507 -15.00 15.75 20.94
CA GLN A 507 -14.67 14.98 19.73
C GLN A 507 -15.87 14.91 18.78
N GLU A 508 -15.56 14.92 17.49
CA GLU A 508 -16.48 14.65 16.38
C GLU A 508 -15.72 13.91 15.26
N ARG A 509 -16.41 13.18 14.37
CA ARG A 509 -15.74 12.61 13.19
C ARG A 509 -15.24 13.75 12.31
N TYR A 510 -13.95 13.72 11.96
CA TYR A 510 -13.45 14.58 10.89
C TYR A 510 -13.88 14.00 9.55
N LEU A 511 -14.64 14.77 8.79
CA LEU A 511 -15.12 14.39 7.47
C LEU A 511 -15.13 15.64 6.60
N LYS A 512 -14.58 15.55 5.40
CA LYS A 512 -14.48 16.68 4.47
C LYS A 512 -15.84 17.07 3.88
N THR A 513 -16.98 16.94 4.54
CA THR A 513 -18.33 17.04 3.95
C THR A 513 -19.04 18.37 4.23
N ASP A 514 -19.99 18.75 3.37
CA ASP A 514 -20.97 19.81 3.61
C ASP A 514 -22.21 19.32 4.38
N ASP A 515 -22.37 18.00 4.57
CA ASP A 515 -23.48 17.38 5.32
C ASP A 515 -23.04 16.94 6.73
N PRO A 516 -23.39 17.71 7.78
CA PRO A 516 -23.00 17.41 9.16
C PRO A 516 -23.60 16.09 9.69
N SER A 517 -24.72 15.63 9.13
CA SER A 517 -25.39 14.41 9.62
C SER A 517 -24.55 13.15 9.43
N LEU A 518 -23.61 13.16 8.49
CA LEU A 518 -22.66 12.07 8.24
C LEU A 518 -21.57 11.94 9.31
N THR A 519 -21.51 12.88 10.26
CA THR A 519 -20.54 12.87 11.37
C THR A 519 -21.11 12.39 12.69
N ASP A 520 -22.43 12.15 12.75
CA ASP A 520 -23.12 11.68 13.94
C ASP A 520 -22.89 10.17 14.19
N GLY A 521 -22.96 9.76 15.46
CA GLY A 521 -22.88 8.35 15.85
C GLY A 521 -21.47 7.78 16.04
N PHE A 522 -20.43 8.55 15.71
CA PHE A 522 -19.03 8.15 15.91
C PHE A 522 -18.49 8.58 17.26
N LEU A 523 -17.76 7.68 17.92
CA LEU A 523 -17.08 7.95 19.18
C LEU A 523 -15.80 7.12 19.24
N TRP A 524 -14.69 7.73 19.63
CA TRP A 524 -13.42 7.04 19.84
C TRP A 524 -13.01 7.13 21.31
N GLN A 525 -12.28 6.12 21.78
CA GLN A 525 -11.48 6.26 23.00
C GLN A 525 -10.10 6.79 22.62
N ILE A 526 -9.87 8.09 22.86
CA ILE A 526 -8.71 8.79 22.32
C ILE A 526 -7.65 8.98 23.42
N PRO A 527 -6.47 8.36 23.32
CA PRO A 527 -5.36 8.62 24.23
C PRO A 527 -4.72 9.97 23.90
N LEU A 528 -5.29 11.06 24.43
CA LEU A 528 -4.79 12.41 24.20
C LEU A 528 -3.43 12.61 24.87
N THR A 529 -2.54 13.31 24.18
CA THR A 529 -1.28 13.80 24.73
C THR A 529 -1.23 15.32 24.62
N TYR A 530 -0.65 16.01 25.60
CA TYR A 530 -0.45 17.46 25.52
C TYR A 530 0.79 17.96 26.26
N ARG A 531 1.28 19.12 25.83
CA ARG A 531 2.30 19.95 26.48
C ARG A 531 1.81 21.39 26.60
N THR A 532 2.45 22.17 27.46
CA THR A 532 2.07 23.57 27.71
C THR A 532 3.28 24.49 27.72
N SER A 533 3.04 25.79 27.72
CA SER A 533 4.11 26.79 27.82
C SER A 533 4.93 26.71 29.12
N SER A 534 4.38 26.14 30.19
CA SER A 534 5.07 26.03 31.48
C SER A 534 5.71 24.65 31.73
N SER A 535 5.34 23.62 30.96
CA SER A 535 5.82 22.24 31.15
C SER A 535 6.07 21.54 29.82
N THR A 536 7.31 21.06 29.66
CA THR A 536 7.72 20.19 28.54
C THR A 536 7.35 18.72 28.77
N THR A 537 6.83 18.36 29.96
CA THR A 537 6.37 17.01 30.27
C THR A 537 5.18 16.65 29.38
N ILE A 538 5.20 15.46 28.78
CA ILE A 538 4.03 14.94 28.05
C ILE A 538 2.99 14.52 29.08
N HIS A 539 1.87 15.24 29.11
CA HIS A 539 0.69 14.87 29.89
C HIS A 539 -0.23 13.99 29.04
N ARG A 540 -0.92 13.04 29.67
CA ARG A 540 -1.81 12.07 29.01
C ARG A 540 -3.24 12.17 29.58
N PHE A 541 -4.25 12.04 28.72
CA PHE A 541 -5.67 12.06 29.09
C PHE A 541 -6.46 11.16 28.16
N LEU A 542 -7.20 10.17 28.68
CA LEU A 542 -8.04 9.29 27.86
C LEU A 542 -9.43 9.92 27.69
N LEU A 543 -9.74 10.44 26.51
CA LEU A 543 -11.07 10.97 26.19
C LEU A 543 -11.99 9.84 25.72
N THR A 544 -12.94 9.44 26.57
CA THR A 544 -13.89 8.35 26.28
C THR A 544 -15.30 8.83 25.95
N ALA A 545 -15.64 10.07 26.30
CA ALA A 545 -16.93 10.69 26.05
C ALA A 545 -16.86 11.69 24.89
N LYS A 546 -18.03 12.10 24.39
CA LYS A 546 -18.15 13.13 23.33
C LYS A 546 -17.53 14.46 23.76
N SER A 547 -17.58 14.77 25.05
CA SER A 547 -16.93 15.94 25.64
C SER A 547 -16.47 15.67 27.06
N ASP A 548 -15.36 16.28 27.45
CA ASP A 548 -14.83 16.24 28.81
C ASP A 548 -14.06 17.53 29.13
N VAL A 549 -13.62 17.68 30.37
CA VAL A 549 -12.88 18.84 30.86
C VAL A 549 -11.67 18.38 31.65
N LEU A 550 -10.49 18.94 31.32
CA LEU A 550 -9.30 18.83 32.15
C LEU A 550 -8.92 20.17 32.75
N TYR A 551 -8.30 20.15 33.93
CA TYR A 551 -7.85 21.33 34.65
C TYR A 551 -6.33 21.39 34.68
N LEU A 552 -5.76 22.46 34.13
CA LEU A 552 -4.34 22.74 34.19
C LEU A 552 -3.93 23.16 35.62
N PRO A 553 -2.70 22.86 36.06
CA PRO A 553 -2.23 23.28 37.38
C PRO A 553 -2.18 24.81 37.50
N GLU A 554 -1.82 25.49 36.42
CA GLU A 554 -1.70 26.94 36.29
C GLU A 554 -2.28 27.42 34.94
N GLU A 555 -2.43 28.74 34.79
CA GLU A 555 -2.76 29.33 33.49
C GLU A 555 -1.51 29.35 32.61
N VAL A 556 -1.66 28.99 31.34
CA VAL A 556 -0.55 28.84 30.40
C VAL A 556 -0.79 29.70 29.16
N GLU A 557 0.29 30.14 28.52
CA GLU A 557 0.21 30.96 27.31
C GLU A 557 -0.33 30.15 26.12
N TRP A 558 0.03 28.87 26.04
CA TRP A 558 -0.44 27.96 25.01
C TRP A 558 -0.49 26.52 25.54
N VAL A 559 -1.34 25.71 24.93
CA VAL A 559 -1.41 24.26 25.08
C VAL A 559 -1.34 23.62 23.70
N LYS A 560 -0.48 22.61 23.52
CA LYS A 560 -0.36 21.83 22.29
C LYS A 560 -0.80 20.40 22.57
N PHE A 561 -1.89 19.97 21.94
CA PHE A 561 -2.36 18.59 21.95
C PHE A 561 -1.76 17.78 20.78
N ASN A 562 -1.83 16.45 20.90
CA ASN A 562 -1.24 15.49 19.99
C ASN A 562 0.27 15.72 19.81
N VAL A 563 1.01 15.52 20.89
CA VAL A 563 2.46 15.74 20.92
C VAL A 563 3.13 14.81 19.91
N ASP A 564 3.96 15.39 19.05
CA ASP A 564 4.71 14.71 17.99
C ASP A 564 3.83 13.99 16.94
N MET A 565 2.53 14.29 16.88
CA MET A 565 1.55 13.59 16.03
C MET A 565 1.51 12.07 16.31
N SER A 566 1.75 11.68 17.56
CA SER A 566 1.74 10.27 17.98
C SER A 566 0.35 9.61 17.92
N GLY A 567 -0.73 10.41 18.00
CA GLY A 567 -2.10 9.92 17.92
C GLY A 567 -2.75 10.14 16.55
N TYR A 568 -3.61 9.20 16.14
CA TYR A 568 -4.34 9.27 14.86
C TYR A 568 -5.60 10.16 14.97
N TYR A 569 -5.42 11.41 15.37
CA TYR A 569 -6.51 12.39 15.49
C TYR A 569 -6.04 13.81 15.16
N MET A 570 -6.96 14.66 14.73
CA MET A 570 -6.68 16.07 14.47
C MET A 570 -7.08 16.96 15.65
N VAL A 571 -6.47 18.14 15.74
CA VAL A 571 -6.79 19.12 16.80
C VAL A 571 -7.26 20.44 16.19
N HIS A 572 -8.37 20.97 16.70
CA HIS A 572 -8.85 22.33 16.44
C HIS A 572 -8.85 23.15 17.73
N TYR A 573 -8.14 24.29 17.74
CA TYR A 573 -8.21 25.25 18.84
C TYR A 573 -9.31 26.28 18.58
N ALA A 574 -10.43 26.17 19.31
CA ALA A 574 -11.62 26.98 19.09
C ALA A 574 -11.43 28.45 19.53
N GLY A 575 -12.30 29.34 19.02
CA GLY A 575 -12.24 30.78 19.30
C GLY A 575 -10.90 31.38 18.90
N ASP A 576 -10.27 32.14 19.80
CA ASP A 576 -8.95 32.75 19.58
C ASP A 576 -7.78 31.77 19.84
N GLY A 577 -8.04 30.48 20.05
CA GLY A 577 -7.05 29.47 20.46
C GLY A 577 -5.90 29.23 19.47
N TRP A 578 -6.08 29.53 18.17
CA TRP A 578 -4.98 29.50 17.20
C TRP A 578 -4.01 30.68 17.34
N SER A 579 -4.46 31.82 17.90
CA SER A 579 -3.63 33.03 18.00
C SER A 579 -2.38 32.83 18.87
N PRO A 580 -2.45 32.20 20.06
CA PRO A 580 -1.25 31.85 20.83
C PRO A 580 -0.29 30.91 20.10
N ILE A 581 -0.81 29.93 19.36
CA ILE A 581 0.00 28.98 18.58
C ILE A 581 0.74 29.69 17.44
N ILE A 582 0.06 30.58 16.70
CA ILE A 582 0.68 31.37 15.65
C ILE A 582 1.78 32.27 16.22
N LYS A 583 1.52 32.94 17.36
CA LYS A 583 2.53 33.74 18.06
C LYS A 583 3.73 32.89 18.48
N LEU A 584 3.49 31.69 19.03
CA LEU A 584 4.55 30.75 19.39
C LEU A 584 5.45 30.44 18.19
N LEU A 585 4.88 30.06 17.05
CA LEU A 585 5.64 29.73 15.85
C LEU A 585 6.39 30.95 15.28
N GLN A 586 5.76 32.12 15.26
CA GLN A 586 6.40 33.34 14.74
C GLN A 586 7.54 33.83 15.64
N HIS A 587 7.47 33.64 16.95
CA HIS A 587 8.49 34.12 17.91
C HIS A 587 9.55 33.07 18.25
N ASN A 588 9.13 31.83 18.53
CA ASN A 588 9.98 30.74 19.01
C ASN A 588 9.46 29.36 18.56
N HIS A 589 9.49 29.09 17.25
CA HIS A 589 8.99 27.82 16.69
C HIS A 589 9.68 26.57 17.26
N THR A 590 10.93 26.68 17.73
CA THR A 590 11.68 25.55 18.31
C THR A 590 11.23 25.17 19.73
N ALA A 591 10.28 25.91 20.33
CA ALA A 591 9.64 25.51 21.59
C ALA A 591 8.78 24.23 21.47
N VAL A 592 8.40 23.87 20.24
CA VAL A 592 7.72 22.62 19.90
C VAL A 592 8.54 21.87 18.84
N SER A 593 8.41 20.55 18.78
CA SER A 593 9.20 19.70 17.89
C SER A 593 8.91 19.96 16.41
N SER A 594 9.76 19.46 15.51
CA SER A 594 9.50 19.51 14.06
C SER A 594 8.16 18.86 13.70
N ASN A 595 7.86 17.73 14.34
CA ASN A 595 6.64 16.94 14.13
C ASN A 595 5.40 17.68 14.65
N ASP A 596 5.50 18.36 15.80
CA ASP A 596 4.44 19.24 16.28
C ASP A 596 4.16 20.37 15.28
N ARG A 597 5.20 21.00 14.72
CA ARG A 597 5.04 22.07 13.72
C ARG A 597 4.40 21.56 12.43
N ALA A 598 4.83 20.41 11.94
CA ALA A 598 4.21 19.72 10.80
C ALA A 598 2.73 19.42 11.06
N SER A 599 2.39 18.89 12.24
CA SER A 599 1.00 18.60 12.63
C SER A 599 0.12 19.85 12.67
N LEU A 600 0.65 20.97 13.16
CA LEU A 600 -0.07 22.26 13.21
C LEU A 600 -0.36 22.81 11.81
N ILE A 601 0.61 22.73 10.89
CA ILE A 601 0.43 23.10 9.49
C ILE A 601 -0.63 22.20 8.84
N HIS A 602 -0.48 20.88 8.98
CA HIS A 602 -1.44 19.95 8.44
C HIS A 602 -2.86 20.24 8.96
N ASN A 603 -3.03 20.30 10.28
CA ASN A 603 -4.34 20.50 10.90
C ASN A 603 -5.00 21.81 10.47
N ILE A 604 -4.28 22.93 10.46
CA ILE A 604 -4.90 24.22 10.17
C ILE A 604 -5.41 24.29 8.73
N PHE A 605 -4.70 23.73 7.75
CA PHE A 605 -5.13 23.70 6.35
C PHE A 605 -6.26 22.70 6.10
N GLN A 606 -6.26 21.56 6.79
CA GLN A 606 -7.40 20.64 6.78
C GLN A 606 -8.66 21.32 7.35
N LEU A 607 -8.54 22.04 8.47
CA LEU A 607 -9.66 22.76 9.07
C LEU A 607 -10.22 23.90 8.22
N VAL A 608 -9.43 24.45 7.29
CA VAL A 608 -9.93 25.37 6.26
C VAL A 608 -10.88 24.66 5.31
N SER A 609 -10.60 23.40 4.94
CA SER A 609 -11.41 22.64 4.00
C SER A 609 -12.83 22.35 4.50
N VAL A 610 -13.03 22.31 5.81
CA VAL A 610 -14.34 22.11 6.48
C VAL A 610 -14.90 23.39 7.12
N GLY A 611 -14.34 24.55 6.79
CA GLY A 611 -14.84 25.85 7.26
C GLY A 611 -14.68 26.14 8.76
N LYS A 612 -13.91 25.33 9.50
CA LYS A 612 -13.64 25.53 10.94
C LYS A 612 -12.59 26.62 11.19
N VAL A 613 -11.70 26.86 10.23
CA VAL A 613 -10.67 27.90 10.26
C VAL A 613 -10.72 28.70 8.96
N ARG A 614 -10.50 30.02 9.03
CA ARG A 614 -10.42 30.86 7.84
C ARG A 614 -9.06 30.71 7.15
N LEU A 615 -9.04 30.80 5.81
CA LEU A 615 -7.82 30.67 5.02
C LEU A 615 -6.74 31.69 5.41
N ASP A 616 -7.11 32.93 5.75
CA ASP A 616 -6.16 33.95 6.18
C ASP A 616 -5.44 33.57 7.48
N THR A 617 -6.13 32.97 8.45
CA THR A 617 -5.49 32.45 9.68
C THR A 617 -4.47 31.34 9.37
N ALA A 618 -4.78 30.45 8.43
CA ALA A 618 -3.84 29.40 7.99
C ALA A 618 -2.63 29.99 7.25
N LEU A 619 -2.84 31.00 6.41
CA LEU A 619 -1.77 31.72 5.72
C LEU A 619 -0.89 32.51 6.71
N ASP A 620 -1.48 33.16 7.72
CA ASP A 620 -0.75 33.88 8.78
C ASP A 620 0.14 32.93 9.60
N LEU A 621 -0.34 31.71 9.88
CA LEU A 621 0.48 30.66 10.47
C LEU A 621 1.68 30.38 9.56
N SER A 622 1.47 30.13 8.27
CA SER A 622 2.53 29.75 7.32
C SER A 622 3.69 30.76 7.20
N LEU A 623 3.50 32.03 7.58
CA LEU A 623 4.56 33.05 7.53
C LEU A 623 5.78 32.70 8.40
N TYR A 624 5.61 31.90 9.46
CA TYR A 624 6.72 31.47 10.30
C TYR A 624 7.76 30.64 9.52
N LEU A 625 7.33 29.97 8.42
CA LEU A 625 8.18 29.09 7.60
C LEU A 625 9.40 29.80 7.00
N SER A 626 9.40 31.14 6.94
CA SER A 626 10.58 31.93 6.61
C SER A 626 11.79 31.72 7.56
N LYS A 627 11.55 31.11 8.72
CA LYS A 627 12.54 30.77 9.75
C LYS A 627 12.74 29.25 9.91
N GLU A 628 11.91 28.43 9.27
CA GLU A 628 11.96 26.98 9.38
C GLU A 628 13.20 26.41 8.68
N THR A 629 13.79 25.38 9.29
CA THR A 629 14.95 24.65 8.75
C THR A 629 14.68 23.17 8.58
N GLU A 630 13.68 22.64 9.29
CA GLU A 630 13.40 21.22 9.32
C GLU A 630 12.54 20.78 8.14
N ILE A 631 12.86 19.58 7.65
CA ILE A 631 12.33 19.02 6.41
C ILE A 631 10.79 18.90 6.43
N MET A 632 10.21 18.31 7.47
CA MET A 632 8.80 17.90 7.45
C MET A 632 7.81 19.05 7.32
N ALA A 633 7.93 20.09 8.15
CA ALA A 633 7.05 21.25 8.07
C ALA A 633 7.06 21.93 6.69
N LEU A 634 8.23 21.96 6.04
CA LEU A 634 8.41 22.51 4.70
C LEU A 634 7.73 21.64 3.63
N PHE A 635 7.97 20.33 3.67
CA PHE A 635 7.38 19.38 2.73
C PHE A 635 5.85 19.42 2.76
N PHE A 636 5.23 19.42 3.95
CA PHE A 636 3.77 19.49 4.06
C PHE A 636 3.21 20.78 3.48
N TYR A 637 3.77 21.95 3.84
CA TYR A 637 3.29 23.21 3.29
C TYR A 637 3.43 23.28 1.77
N LEU A 638 4.55 22.80 1.22
CA LEU A 638 4.79 22.79 -0.23
C LEU A 638 3.85 21.82 -0.96
N SER A 639 3.55 20.67 -0.35
CA SER A 639 2.55 19.72 -0.86
C SER A 639 1.14 20.33 -0.88
N ILE A 640 0.70 20.92 0.23
CA ILE A 640 -0.60 21.62 0.33
C ILE A 640 -0.68 22.75 -0.71
N ASN A 641 0.38 23.54 -0.85
CA ASN A 641 0.40 24.63 -1.82
C ASN A 641 0.30 24.14 -3.27
N ARG A 642 0.98 23.04 -3.59
CA ARG A 642 0.86 22.39 -4.90
C ARG A 642 -0.58 21.98 -5.16
N HIS A 643 -1.25 21.36 -4.19
CA HIS A 643 -2.65 20.92 -4.33
C HIS A 643 -3.61 22.07 -4.56
N ILE A 644 -3.51 23.14 -3.77
CA ILE A 644 -4.31 24.37 -3.93
C ILE A 644 -4.15 24.92 -5.34
N ARG A 645 -2.92 24.95 -5.88
CA ARG A 645 -2.65 25.46 -7.23
C ARG A 645 -3.26 24.59 -8.32
N LEU A 646 -3.17 23.27 -8.21
CA LEU A 646 -3.73 22.34 -9.20
C LEU A 646 -5.26 22.52 -9.27
N LYS A 647 -5.94 22.61 -8.12
CA LYS A 647 -7.38 22.87 -8.04
C LYS A 647 -7.79 24.25 -8.57
N VAL A 648 -7.06 25.31 -8.21
CA VAL A 648 -7.34 26.66 -8.74
C VAL A 648 -7.20 26.66 -10.27
N ARG A 649 -6.20 25.96 -10.81
CA ARG A 649 -5.97 25.88 -12.25
C ARG A 649 -7.06 25.11 -13.00
N GLY A 650 -7.54 23.98 -12.45
CA GLY A 650 -8.67 23.25 -13.04
C GLY A 650 -9.90 24.15 -13.21
N LYS A 651 -10.17 25.01 -12.22
CA LYS A 651 -11.24 26.00 -12.29
C LYS A 651 -11.01 27.09 -13.35
N LEU A 652 -9.76 27.48 -13.60
CA LEU A 652 -9.38 28.47 -14.61
C LEU A 652 -9.45 27.96 -16.05
N SER A 653 -9.18 26.67 -16.30
CA SER A 653 -9.24 26.08 -17.65
C SER A 653 -10.66 26.00 -18.24
N CYS A 654 -11.68 26.14 -17.39
CA CYS A 654 -13.09 26.00 -17.76
C CYS A 654 -13.85 27.33 -17.85
N LEU A 655 -13.18 28.47 -17.66
CA LEU A 655 -13.80 29.81 -17.66
C LEU A 655 -13.58 30.55 -18.97
N ASP A 656 -14.61 31.29 -19.41
CA ASP A 656 -14.54 32.19 -20.57
C ASP A 656 -13.40 33.23 -20.42
N LYS A 657 -12.79 33.61 -21.55
CA LYS A 657 -11.59 34.45 -21.63
C LYS A 657 -11.68 35.79 -20.86
N GLU A 658 -12.88 36.34 -20.66
CA GLU A 658 -13.07 37.60 -19.91
C GLU A 658 -13.07 37.42 -18.38
N ILE A 659 -13.46 36.25 -17.85
CA ILE A 659 -13.41 35.95 -16.40
C ILE A 659 -12.01 35.49 -15.97
N VAL A 660 -11.24 34.92 -16.91
CA VAL A 660 -9.81 34.60 -16.71
C VAL A 660 -9.05 35.81 -16.19
N GLN A 661 -9.39 37.04 -16.59
CA GLN A 661 -8.72 38.25 -16.11
C GLN A 661 -8.98 38.56 -14.63
N SER A 662 -10.15 38.18 -14.11
CA SER A 662 -10.50 38.28 -12.67
C SER A 662 -9.99 37.10 -11.84
N CYS A 663 -9.81 35.91 -12.43
CA CYS A 663 -9.21 34.74 -11.74
C CYS A 663 -7.67 34.70 -11.83
N THR A 664 -7.07 35.35 -12.84
CA THR A 664 -5.62 35.61 -12.91
C THR A 664 -5.17 36.45 -11.70
N LEU A 665 -6.07 37.27 -11.13
CA LEU A 665 -5.84 37.95 -9.87
C LEU A 665 -5.68 36.98 -8.67
N ILE A 666 -6.36 35.83 -8.62
CA ILE A 666 -6.20 34.84 -7.53
C ILE A 666 -4.86 34.10 -7.64
N LEU A 667 -4.43 33.74 -8.85
CA LEU A 667 -3.05 33.26 -9.09
C LEU A 667 -2.00 34.35 -8.82
N SER A 668 -2.40 35.62 -8.77
CA SER A 668 -1.57 36.74 -8.33
C SER A 668 -1.59 37.01 -6.83
N TYR A 669 -2.47 36.37 -6.04
CA TYR A 669 -2.54 36.56 -4.57
C TYR A 669 -1.48 35.77 -3.80
N ILE A 670 -1.00 34.65 -4.35
CA ILE A 670 0.25 34.00 -3.90
C ILE A 670 1.17 33.90 -5.11
N PRO A 671 1.79 35.02 -5.53
CA PRO A 671 2.66 35.01 -6.70
C PRO A 671 3.74 33.95 -6.51
N GLN A 672 4.17 33.30 -7.60
CA GLN A 672 5.26 32.32 -7.51
C GLN A 672 6.49 32.90 -6.80
N SER A 673 6.72 34.20 -6.96
CA SER A 673 7.75 34.94 -6.23
C SER A 673 7.53 34.91 -4.72
N PHE A 674 6.31 35.04 -4.19
CA PHE A 674 6.07 35.05 -2.74
C PHE A 674 6.52 33.75 -2.07
N ILE A 675 6.22 32.59 -2.65
CA ILE A 675 6.61 31.30 -2.05
C ILE A 675 8.11 31.08 -2.19
N VAL A 676 8.68 31.43 -3.34
CA VAL A 676 10.14 31.41 -3.51
C VAL A 676 10.81 32.36 -2.53
N ASP A 677 10.26 33.55 -2.30
CA ASP A 677 10.75 34.56 -1.35
C ASP A 677 10.63 34.08 0.10
N LEU A 678 9.54 33.36 0.45
CA LEU A 678 9.36 32.74 1.77
C LEU A 678 10.49 31.77 2.09
N PHE A 679 10.89 30.95 1.11
CA PHE A 679 11.97 29.96 1.26
C PHE A 679 13.33 30.42 0.77
N ARG A 680 13.46 31.66 0.31
CA ARG A 680 14.64 32.14 -0.41
C ARG A 680 15.93 31.92 0.36
N ARG A 681 15.94 32.25 1.65
CA ARG A 681 17.13 32.06 2.50
C ARG A 681 17.55 30.61 2.59
N LEU A 682 16.60 29.68 2.59
CA LEU A 682 16.88 28.26 2.68
C LEU A 682 17.31 27.71 1.32
N ILE A 683 16.65 28.12 0.23
CA ILE A 683 17.03 27.79 -1.15
C ILE A 683 18.46 28.28 -1.46
N ASP A 684 18.79 29.53 -1.12
CA ASP A 684 20.10 30.15 -1.40
C ASP A 684 21.25 29.49 -0.62
N ARG A 685 20.94 28.75 0.45
CA ARG A 685 21.93 27.98 1.24
C ARG A 685 22.18 26.58 0.69
N GLN A 686 21.34 26.09 -0.23
CA GLN A 686 21.50 24.74 -0.75
C GLN A 686 22.76 24.64 -1.61
N GLU A 687 23.63 23.70 -1.25
CA GLU A 687 24.75 23.31 -2.09
C GLU A 687 24.27 22.49 -3.28
N TRP A 688 25.02 22.51 -4.38
CA TRP A 688 24.75 21.67 -5.55
C TRP A 688 25.64 20.41 -5.52
N THR A 689 25.50 19.62 -4.47
CA THR A 689 26.35 18.47 -4.08
C THR A 689 25.51 17.36 -3.44
N ASP A 690 26.12 16.20 -3.16
CA ASP A 690 25.51 15.09 -2.42
C ASP A 690 25.96 15.04 -0.94
N SER A 691 26.36 16.18 -0.38
CA SER A 691 26.88 16.28 0.99
C SER A 691 25.76 16.28 2.04
N GLY A 692 26.10 15.94 3.30
CA GLY A 692 25.18 16.03 4.44
C GLY A 692 24.44 14.72 4.76
N SER A 693 23.56 14.82 5.76
CA SER A 693 22.65 13.76 6.20
C SER A 693 21.57 13.44 5.16
N VAL A 694 20.85 12.33 5.35
CA VAL A 694 19.77 11.92 4.44
C VAL A 694 18.68 13.00 4.33
N SER A 695 18.26 13.56 5.46
CA SER A 695 17.26 14.65 5.50
C SER A 695 17.75 15.91 4.78
N GLU A 696 19.01 16.33 4.98
CA GLU A 696 19.60 17.47 4.26
C GLU A 696 19.65 17.24 2.75
N ARG A 697 20.03 16.02 2.32
CA ARG A 697 20.09 15.62 0.91
C ARG A 697 18.71 15.61 0.25
N MET A 698 17.70 15.06 0.93
CA MET A 698 16.31 15.06 0.47
C MET A 698 15.75 16.48 0.38
N LEU A 699 15.99 17.31 1.40
CA LEU A 699 15.57 18.72 1.42
C LEU A 699 16.21 19.51 0.28
N ARG A 700 17.51 19.32 0.03
CA ARG A 700 18.24 19.92 -1.09
C ARG A 700 17.59 19.58 -2.42
N SER A 701 17.38 18.29 -2.69
CA SER A 701 16.81 17.82 -3.95
C SER A 701 15.44 18.47 -4.20
N TYR A 702 14.60 18.49 -3.17
CA TYR A 702 13.26 19.06 -3.28
C TYR A 702 13.25 20.58 -3.45
N LEU A 703 14.05 21.32 -2.67
CA LEU A 703 14.12 22.78 -2.76
C LEU A 703 14.70 23.27 -4.09
N LEU A 704 15.74 22.62 -4.59
CA LEU A 704 16.35 22.96 -5.88
C LEU A 704 15.38 22.67 -7.04
N LEU A 705 14.72 21.51 -7.03
CA LEU A 705 13.68 21.19 -8.01
C LEU A 705 12.53 22.20 -7.93
N PHE A 706 12.05 22.50 -6.73
CA PHE A 706 10.99 23.48 -6.48
C PHE A 706 11.36 24.85 -7.07
N ALA A 707 12.56 25.35 -6.78
CA ALA A 707 13.06 26.63 -7.27
C ALA A 707 13.22 26.66 -8.81
N CYS A 708 13.78 25.60 -9.40
CA CYS A 708 13.93 25.45 -10.85
C CYS A 708 12.57 25.44 -11.59
N VAL A 709 11.60 24.67 -11.10
CA VAL A 709 10.26 24.59 -11.69
C VAL A 709 9.53 25.95 -11.61
N ARG A 710 9.85 26.78 -10.62
CA ARG A 710 9.30 28.15 -10.46
C ARG A 710 10.15 29.26 -11.10
N ASN A 711 11.12 28.90 -11.93
CA ASN A 711 11.98 29.85 -12.66
C ASN A 711 12.76 30.80 -11.75
N TYR A 712 13.20 30.35 -10.57
CA TYR A 712 14.10 31.13 -9.73
C TYR A 712 15.45 31.30 -10.43
N ALA A 713 15.81 32.53 -10.80
CA ALA A 713 16.89 32.80 -11.73
C ALA A 713 18.25 32.18 -11.34
N PRO A 714 18.73 32.25 -10.08
CA PRO A 714 19.99 31.61 -9.70
C PRO A 714 20.00 30.10 -9.92
N CYS A 715 18.92 29.41 -9.56
CA CYS A 715 18.79 27.97 -9.76
C CYS A 715 18.69 27.61 -11.25
N LEU A 716 17.97 28.41 -12.04
CA LEU A 716 17.86 28.20 -13.48
C LEU A 716 19.22 28.32 -14.17
N THR A 717 19.98 29.39 -13.87
CA THR A 717 21.32 29.58 -14.43
C THR A 717 22.23 28.40 -14.12
N LYS A 718 22.22 27.94 -12.86
CA LYS A 718 23.08 26.83 -12.44
C LYS A 718 22.67 25.48 -13.05
N ALA A 719 21.37 25.18 -13.07
CA ALA A 719 20.83 23.97 -13.70
C ALA A 719 21.14 23.91 -15.19
N THR A 720 20.92 25.01 -15.94
CA THR A 720 21.24 25.09 -17.36
C THR A 720 22.73 24.90 -17.61
N GLN A 721 23.59 25.50 -16.79
CA GLN A 721 25.04 25.33 -16.91
C GLN A 721 25.46 23.86 -16.72
N LEU A 722 24.96 23.20 -15.66
CA LEU A 722 25.28 21.80 -15.38
C LEU A 722 24.74 20.87 -16.47
N PHE A 723 23.54 21.13 -16.97
CA PHE A 723 22.96 20.34 -18.06
C PHE A 723 23.79 20.47 -19.34
N GLN A 724 24.22 21.69 -19.69
CA GLN A 724 25.07 21.91 -20.85
C GLN A 724 26.42 21.21 -20.72
N GLN A 725 27.06 21.30 -19.54
CA GLN A 725 28.32 20.60 -19.27
C GLN A 725 28.17 19.08 -19.36
N TRP A 726 27.08 18.54 -18.81
CA TRP A 726 26.76 17.12 -18.90
C TRP A 726 26.53 16.68 -20.35
N LYS A 727 25.73 17.44 -21.10
CA LYS A 727 25.45 17.18 -22.51
C LYS A 727 26.72 17.28 -23.38
N ASP A 728 27.55 18.29 -23.15
CA ASP A 728 28.82 18.47 -23.87
C ASP A 728 29.84 17.36 -23.57
N SER A 729 29.68 16.66 -22.44
CA SER A 729 30.44 15.46 -22.10
C SER A 729 29.85 14.16 -22.65
N ASP A 730 28.81 14.23 -23.50
CA ASP A 730 28.06 13.06 -23.99
C ASP A 730 27.47 12.19 -22.86
N GLY A 731 27.15 12.82 -21.72
CA GLY A 731 26.59 12.15 -20.56
C GLY A 731 27.61 11.53 -19.60
N GLU A 732 28.91 11.59 -19.91
CA GLU A 732 29.99 10.99 -19.12
C GLU A 732 30.33 11.75 -17.83
N MET A 733 30.03 13.05 -17.77
CA MET A 733 30.23 13.83 -16.54
C MET A 733 29.29 13.34 -15.44
N SER A 734 29.86 12.96 -14.29
CA SER A 734 29.05 12.64 -13.12
C SER A 734 28.37 13.91 -12.58
N LEU A 735 27.04 13.89 -12.54
CA LEU A 735 26.22 14.89 -11.85
C LEU A 735 25.96 14.41 -10.41
N PRO A 736 25.99 15.29 -9.40
CA PRO A 736 25.50 14.93 -8.08
C PRO A 736 24.06 14.44 -8.17
N VAL A 737 23.78 13.30 -7.53
CA VAL A 737 22.50 12.60 -7.65
C VAL A 737 21.36 13.48 -7.17
N ASP A 738 21.55 14.22 -6.06
CA ASP A 738 20.51 15.02 -5.43
C ASP A 738 20.07 16.21 -6.29
N VAL A 739 20.94 16.71 -7.19
CA VAL A 739 20.63 17.85 -8.06
C VAL A 739 20.18 17.44 -9.46
N SER A 740 20.42 16.18 -9.83
CA SER A 740 20.21 15.66 -11.18
C SER A 740 18.80 15.92 -11.70
N MET A 741 17.77 15.68 -10.88
CA MET A 741 16.37 15.93 -11.24
C MET A 741 16.12 17.40 -11.61
N ALA A 742 16.66 18.34 -10.85
CA ALA A 742 16.52 19.77 -11.14
C ALA A 742 17.27 20.17 -12.44
N VAL A 743 18.45 19.60 -12.67
CA VAL A 743 19.25 19.80 -13.89
C VAL A 743 18.50 19.29 -15.12
N PHE A 744 18.00 18.07 -15.06
CA PHE A 744 17.32 17.42 -16.17
C PHE A 744 15.97 18.07 -16.48
N VAL A 745 15.14 18.41 -15.48
CA VAL A 745 13.86 19.12 -15.69
C VAL A 745 14.05 20.50 -16.37
N ILE A 746 15.22 21.11 -16.24
CA ILE A 746 15.55 22.32 -17.01
C ILE A 746 16.05 21.99 -18.41
N GLY A 747 16.93 21.00 -18.56
CA GLY A 747 17.51 20.60 -19.84
C GLY A 747 16.46 20.20 -20.89
N VAL A 748 15.38 19.57 -20.45
CA VAL A 748 14.30 19.06 -21.30
C VAL A 748 13.40 20.13 -21.90
N ARG A 749 13.57 21.38 -21.48
CA ARG A 749 12.77 22.50 -22.01
C ARG A 749 13.19 22.90 -23.42
N THR A 750 14.32 22.40 -23.92
CA THR A 750 14.77 22.59 -25.30
C THR A 750 14.60 21.29 -26.10
N PRO A 751 14.23 21.35 -27.39
CA PRO A 751 14.13 20.15 -28.24
C PRO A 751 15.43 19.33 -28.27
N GLU A 752 16.59 20.00 -28.33
CA GLU A 752 17.87 19.31 -28.38
C GLU A 752 18.27 18.69 -27.03
N GLY A 753 17.82 19.27 -25.91
CA GLY A 753 18.05 18.69 -24.58
C GLY A 753 17.10 17.52 -24.32
N TRP A 754 15.87 17.63 -24.82
CA TRP A 754 14.89 16.56 -24.82
C TRP A 754 15.35 15.33 -25.58
N ASP A 755 15.72 15.49 -26.85
CA ASP A 755 16.15 14.38 -27.70
C ASP A 755 17.37 13.70 -27.11
N PHE A 756 18.32 14.49 -26.58
CA PHE A 756 19.49 13.96 -25.89
C PHE A 756 19.12 13.17 -24.63
N LEU A 757 18.19 13.64 -23.80
CA LEU A 757 17.78 12.88 -22.61
C LEU A 757 16.99 11.62 -22.96
N CYS A 758 16.07 11.67 -23.93
CA CYS A 758 15.36 10.47 -24.35
C CYS A 758 16.32 9.48 -25.09
N SER A 759 17.51 9.89 -25.59
CA SER A 759 18.52 9.02 -26.21
C SER A 759 19.64 8.52 -25.28
N SER A 760 20.07 9.35 -24.33
CA SER A 760 21.33 9.16 -23.58
C SER A 760 21.11 8.70 -22.14
N SER A 761 19.87 8.64 -21.64
CA SER A 761 19.65 8.45 -20.20
C SER A 761 19.54 6.97 -19.77
N PRO A 762 20.31 6.54 -18.75
CA PRO A 762 20.30 5.17 -18.20
C PRO A 762 19.31 4.94 -17.04
N SER A 763 18.36 5.85 -16.75
CA SER A 763 17.40 5.69 -15.64
C SER A 763 15.95 5.96 -16.04
N HIS A 764 15.08 4.96 -15.88
CA HIS A 764 13.66 5.01 -16.24
C HIS A 764 12.87 6.11 -15.50
N LEU A 765 13.27 6.44 -14.26
CA LEU A 765 12.60 7.42 -13.40
C LEU A 765 12.63 8.86 -13.94
N LEU A 766 13.66 9.19 -14.70
CA LEU A 766 13.89 10.54 -15.23
C LEU A 766 13.09 10.83 -16.49
N ILE A 767 12.75 9.77 -17.22
CA ILE A 767 11.95 9.86 -18.44
C ILE A 767 10.50 10.26 -18.07
N PHE A 768 9.97 9.82 -16.90
CA PHE A 768 8.57 10.08 -16.47
C PHE A 768 8.15 11.55 -16.45
N PHE A 769 9.07 12.44 -16.09
CA PHE A 769 8.78 13.88 -15.96
C PHE A 769 8.88 14.63 -17.28
N VAL A 770 9.35 13.94 -18.31
CA VAL A 770 9.93 14.54 -19.49
C VAL A 770 9.11 14.10 -20.68
N CYS A 771 9.22 12.87 -21.20
CA CYS A 771 8.77 12.53 -22.56
C CYS A 771 7.22 12.28 -22.75
N LEU A 772 6.36 13.28 -22.48
CA LEU A 772 4.90 13.20 -22.20
C LEU A 772 4.01 12.22 -23.01
N PHE A 773 3.78 12.34 -24.33
CA PHE A 773 2.75 11.51 -24.98
C PHE A 773 3.25 10.14 -25.45
N ARG A 774 4.40 10.10 -26.15
CA ARG A 774 4.96 8.87 -26.71
C ARG A 774 5.20 7.82 -25.63
N MET A 775 5.54 8.23 -24.41
CA MET A 775 5.80 7.31 -23.31
C MET A 775 4.61 6.51 -22.82
N MET A 776 3.38 7.04 -22.83
CA MET A 776 2.21 6.26 -22.40
C MET A 776 1.98 5.08 -23.35
N GLU A 777 2.13 5.31 -24.65
CA GLU A 777 2.04 4.24 -25.65
C GLU A 777 3.21 3.26 -25.57
N GLU A 778 4.46 3.74 -25.42
CA GLU A 778 5.64 2.86 -25.32
C GLU A 778 5.62 2.02 -24.03
N SER A 779 5.19 2.58 -22.90
CA SER A 779 5.05 1.83 -21.63
C SER A 779 3.88 0.85 -21.65
N LEU A 780 2.79 1.17 -22.36
CA LEU A 780 1.73 0.19 -22.61
C LEU A 780 2.19 -0.96 -23.50
N ARG A 781 3.08 -0.71 -24.47
CA ARG A 781 3.70 -1.77 -25.30
C ARG A 781 4.69 -2.63 -24.52
N GLY A 782 5.45 -2.04 -23.59
CA GLY A 782 6.37 -2.78 -22.73
C GLY A 782 7.76 -3.08 -23.34
N GLU A 783 8.06 -2.59 -24.55
CA GLU A 783 9.32 -2.93 -25.27
C GLU A 783 10.51 -2.07 -24.83
N VAL A 784 10.37 -0.74 -24.89
CA VAL A 784 11.43 0.21 -24.50
C VAL A 784 11.31 0.61 -23.03
N MET A 785 10.07 0.79 -22.57
CA MET A 785 9.74 1.06 -21.17
C MET A 785 8.84 -0.05 -20.68
N LYS A 786 9.23 -0.69 -19.57
CA LYS A 786 8.51 -1.83 -19.02
C LYS A 786 7.10 -1.40 -18.59
N THR A 787 6.11 -2.27 -18.81
CA THR A 787 4.71 -1.95 -18.48
C THR A 787 4.48 -1.71 -16.99
N GLN A 788 5.36 -2.24 -16.11
CA GLN A 788 5.32 -1.97 -14.67
C GLN A 788 5.43 -0.46 -14.32
N ASP A 789 5.94 0.34 -15.24
CA ASP A 789 6.17 1.78 -15.09
C ASP A 789 4.97 2.61 -15.55
N LEU A 790 4.06 2.03 -16.35
CA LEU A 790 2.91 2.73 -16.95
C LEU A 790 2.05 3.52 -15.95
N PRO A 791 1.68 2.98 -14.75
CA PRO A 791 0.93 3.77 -13.77
C PRO A 791 1.66 5.06 -13.36
N GLY A 792 2.98 4.98 -13.15
CA GLY A 792 3.82 6.13 -12.82
C GLY A 792 3.90 7.15 -13.96
N VAL A 793 4.00 6.68 -15.22
CA VAL A 793 3.96 7.54 -16.43
C VAL A 793 2.66 8.33 -16.47
N VAL A 794 1.52 7.63 -16.44
CA VAL A 794 0.18 8.23 -16.61
C VAL A 794 -0.09 9.26 -15.51
N ILE A 795 0.24 8.94 -14.26
CA ILE A 795 0.07 9.84 -13.11
C ILE A 795 0.99 11.06 -13.22
N SER A 796 2.23 10.89 -13.69
CA SER A 796 3.16 12.01 -13.83
C SER A 796 2.70 13.00 -14.91
N ILE A 797 2.17 12.47 -16.02
CA ILE A 797 1.57 13.27 -17.11
C ILE A 797 0.28 13.95 -16.64
N SER A 798 -0.52 13.28 -15.80
CA SER A 798 -1.76 13.88 -15.29
C SER A 798 -1.49 15.15 -14.48
N LYS A 799 -0.37 15.14 -13.74
CA LYS A 799 0.12 16.27 -12.94
C LYS A 799 0.76 17.37 -13.81
N ASN A 800 0.95 17.15 -15.12
CA ASN A 800 1.42 18.16 -16.05
C ASN A 800 0.26 19.07 -16.50
N PRO A 801 0.41 20.40 -16.43
CA PRO A 801 -0.68 21.32 -16.79
C PRO A 801 -1.14 21.29 -18.26
N HIS A 802 -0.37 20.67 -19.15
CA HIS A 802 -0.72 20.42 -20.55
C HIS A 802 -1.06 18.94 -20.83
N GLY A 803 -0.81 18.04 -19.87
CA GLY A 803 -0.96 16.59 -20.00
C GLY A 803 -2.19 15.99 -19.32
N TYR A 804 -2.83 16.71 -18.39
CA TYR A 804 -3.94 16.17 -17.58
C TYR A 804 -5.08 15.54 -18.40
N LYS A 805 -5.54 16.22 -19.46
CA LYS A 805 -6.60 15.70 -20.33
C LYS A 805 -6.13 14.51 -21.16
N LEU A 806 -4.89 14.54 -21.65
CA LEU A 806 -4.29 13.44 -22.41
C LEU A 806 -4.21 12.15 -21.57
N ALA A 807 -3.83 12.26 -20.29
CA ALA A 807 -3.78 11.12 -19.39
C ALA A 807 -5.18 10.50 -19.18
N TRP A 808 -6.20 11.34 -19.00
CA TRP A 808 -7.58 10.87 -18.86
C TRP A 808 -8.13 10.22 -20.13
N ASP A 809 -7.95 10.86 -21.29
CA ASP A 809 -8.38 10.30 -22.58
C ASP A 809 -7.66 8.97 -22.87
N PHE A 810 -6.38 8.85 -22.48
CA PHE A 810 -5.60 7.61 -22.60
C PHE A 810 -6.18 6.48 -21.74
N LEU A 811 -6.54 6.76 -20.49
CA LEU A 811 -7.17 5.77 -19.61
C LEU A 811 -8.50 5.27 -20.18
N GLN A 812 -9.34 6.19 -20.68
CA GLN A 812 -10.62 5.82 -21.29
C GLN A 812 -10.43 4.95 -22.55
N ALA A 813 -9.48 5.31 -23.41
CA ALA A 813 -9.24 4.60 -24.66
C ALA A 813 -8.62 3.20 -24.47
N ASN A 814 -7.91 2.96 -23.35
CA ASN A 814 -7.15 1.73 -23.13
C ASN A 814 -7.64 0.90 -21.92
N TRP A 815 -8.81 1.23 -21.36
CA TRP A 815 -9.30 0.65 -20.10
C TRP A 815 -9.28 -0.89 -20.06
N GLU A 816 -9.80 -1.56 -21.09
CA GLU A 816 -9.85 -3.03 -21.13
C GLU A 816 -8.45 -3.66 -21.03
N LYS A 817 -7.47 -3.11 -21.75
CA LYS A 817 -6.07 -3.57 -21.72
C LYS A 817 -5.41 -3.32 -20.36
N LEU A 818 -5.73 -2.19 -19.73
CA LEU A 818 -5.20 -1.86 -18.40
C LEU A 818 -5.73 -2.83 -17.35
N ILE A 819 -7.02 -3.18 -17.41
CA ILE A 819 -7.62 -4.16 -16.49
C ILE A 819 -7.10 -5.56 -16.76
N GLU A 820 -6.89 -5.95 -18.02
CA GLU A 820 -6.27 -7.24 -18.33
C GLU A 820 -4.84 -7.33 -17.77
N LYS A 821 -4.07 -6.23 -17.82
CA LYS A 821 -2.68 -6.22 -17.35
C LYS A 821 -2.53 -6.09 -15.83
N PHE A 822 -3.31 -5.24 -15.16
CA PHE A 822 -3.14 -4.89 -13.74
C PHE A 822 -4.27 -5.37 -12.82
N GLU A 823 -5.40 -5.79 -13.40
CA GLU A 823 -6.63 -6.21 -12.73
C GLU A 823 -7.40 -5.14 -11.95
N LEU A 824 -8.72 -5.34 -11.89
CA LEU A 824 -9.63 -4.53 -11.08
C LEU A 824 -9.34 -4.72 -9.58
N GLY A 825 -9.47 -3.63 -8.83
CA GLY A 825 -9.17 -3.60 -7.40
C GLY A 825 -7.70 -3.34 -7.07
N SER A 826 -6.77 -3.56 -8.01
CA SER A 826 -5.35 -3.34 -7.76
C SER A 826 -5.01 -1.88 -7.45
N THR A 827 -3.98 -1.69 -6.61
CA THR A 827 -3.45 -0.35 -6.28
C THR A 827 -3.00 0.41 -7.53
N SER A 828 -2.49 -0.28 -8.56
CA SER A 828 -2.09 0.32 -9.84
C SER A 828 -3.28 0.97 -10.56
N VAL A 829 -4.41 0.25 -10.69
CA VAL A 829 -5.63 0.79 -11.32
C VAL A 829 -6.25 1.87 -10.45
N SER A 830 -6.36 1.63 -9.14
CA SER A 830 -6.89 2.60 -8.16
C SER A 830 -6.13 3.94 -8.22
N ARG A 831 -4.79 3.89 -8.22
CA ARG A 831 -3.95 5.09 -8.34
C ARG A 831 -4.08 5.74 -9.72
N MET A 832 -4.08 4.99 -10.82
CA MET A 832 -4.29 5.59 -12.15
C MET A 832 -5.62 6.34 -12.23
N VAL A 833 -6.72 5.76 -11.76
CA VAL A 833 -8.02 6.44 -11.74
C VAL A 833 -7.99 7.66 -10.83
N THR A 834 -7.58 7.46 -9.57
CA THR A 834 -7.65 8.51 -8.54
C THR A 834 -6.71 9.68 -8.84
N ASP A 835 -5.44 9.43 -9.20
CA ASP A 835 -4.45 10.50 -9.40
C ASP A 835 -4.58 11.23 -10.74
N VAL A 836 -5.29 10.64 -11.71
CA VAL A 836 -5.65 11.34 -12.94
C VAL A 836 -6.83 12.29 -12.72
N THR A 837 -7.83 11.89 -11.93
CA THR A 837 -9.06 12.68 -11.77
C THR A 837 -9.08 13.56 -10.52
N ASN A 838 -8.25 13.30 -9.50
CA ASN A 838 -8.32 14.01 -8.21
C ASN A 838 -7.96 15.51 -8.24
N GLN A 839 -7.44 15.98 -9.37
CA GLN A 839 -7.13 17.39 -9.61
C GLN A 839 -8.29 18.15 -10.27
N TYR A 840 -9.33 17.44 -10.70
CA TYR A 840 -10.53 18.04 -11.28
C TYR A 840 -11.29 18.83 -10.22
N SER A 841 -11.89 19.95 -10.65
CA SER A 841 -12.44 20.95 -9.72
C SER A 841 -13.61 21.75 -10.32
N THR A 842 -14.28 21.22 -11.34
CA THR A 842 -15.48 21.84 -11.93
C THR A 842 -16.57 20.80 -12.09
N ARG A 843 -17.82 21.25 -12.18
CA ARG A 843 -18.98 20.35 -12.34
C ARG A 843 -18.91 19.58 -13.65
N GLU A 844 -18.44 20.21 -14.72
CA GLU A 844 -18.31 19.56 -16.03
C GLU A 844 -17.29 18.42 -16.00
N MET A 845 -16.17 18.60 -15.28
CA MET A 845 -15.18 17.53 -15.09
C MET A 845 -15.72 16.42 -14.18
N LEU A 846 -16.51 16.76 -13.17
CA LEU A 846 -17.20 15.79 -12.31
C LEU A 846 -18.24 14.99 -13.11
N ASP A 847 -19.04 15.65 -13.93
CA ASP A 847 -19.99 15.03 -14.84
C ASP A 847 -19.23 14.16 -15.85
N GLU A 848 -18.08 14.61 -16.38
CA GLU A 848 -17.26 13.78 -17.26
C GLU A 848 -16.76 12.49 -16.59
N VAL A 849 -16.37 12.55 -15.31
CA VAL A 849 -15.95 11.36 -14.56
C VAL A 849 -17.17 10.47 -14.25
N SER A 850 -18.29 11.07 -13.85
CA SER A 850 -19.52 10.37 -13.42
C SER A 850 -20.32 9.77 -14.59
N GLU A 851 -20.40 10.48 -15.71
CA GLU A 851 -21.05 10.08 -16.97
C GLU A 851 -20.08 9.37 -17.91
N GLY A 852 -18.77 9.48 -17.65
CA GLY A 852 -17.69 8.88 -18.41
C GLY A 852 -17.97 7.41 -18.66
N ARG A 853 -18.50 7.12 -19.85
CA ARG A 853 -18.76 5.77 -20.34
C ARG A 853 -17.43 5.09 -20.58
N LEU A 854 -16.82 4.58 -19.52
CA LEU A 854 -16.05 3.36 -19.65
C LEU A 854 -17.08 2.28 -20.00
N ASN A 855 -17.26 2.08 -21.31
CA ASN A 855 -18.15 1.07 -21.88
C ASN A 855 -17.86 -0.27 -21.20
N GLY A 856 -18.70 -0.66 -20.24
CA GLY A 856 -18.61 -1.94 -19.54
C GLY A 856 -18.84 -1.91 -18.04
N ILE A 857 -18.68 -0.79 -17.32
CA ILE A 857 -18.69 -0.84 -15.86
C ILE A 857 -19.41 0.36 -15.21
N GLN A 858 -20.74 0.38 -15.26
CA GLN A 858 -21.52 1.32 -14.46
C GLN A 858 -21.63 0.89 -12.98
N ASN A 859 -21.32 -0.38 -12.65
CA ASN A 859 -21.50 -0.90 -11.29
C ASN A 859 -20.25 -0.81 -10.39
N HIS A 860 -19.03 -0.86 -10.95
CA HIS A 860 -17.77 -0.73 -10.18
C HIS A 860 -17.23 0.71 -10.20
N PHE A 861 -17.44 1.43 -11.31
CA PHE A 861 -17.09 2.84 -11.41
C PHE A 861 -17.97 3.70 -10.50
N ASN A 862 -19.24 3.35 -10.27
CA ASN A 862 -20.08 3.99 -9.25
C ASN A 862 -19.62 3.75 -7.80
N PHE A 863 -18.85 2.69 -7.52
CA PHE A 863 -18.24 2.46 -6.20
C PHE A 863 -16.96 3.27 -6.03
N LEU A 864 -16.10 3.31 -7.06
CA LEU A 864 -14.90 4.15 -7.11
C LEU A 864 -15.19 5.65 -7.23
N ILE A 865 -16.33 6.06 -7.82
CA ILE A 865 -16.75 7.47 -8.00
C ILE A 865 -17.62 7.97 -6.85
N LYS A 866 -18.42 7.10 -6.20
CA LYS A 866 -18.91 7.40 -4.84
C LYS A 866 -17.75 7.74 -3.90
N LYS A 867 -16.49 7.43 -4.29
CA LYS A 867 -15.32 7.89 -3.54
C LYS A 867 -15.11 9.40 -3.47
N ARG A 868 -15.63 10.22 -4.41
CA ARG A 868 -15.44 11.69 -4.38
C ARG A 868 -16.50 12.53 -5.08
N SER A 869 -17.60 11.96 -5.62
CA SER A 869 -18.55 12.73 -6.45
C SER A 869 -19.35 13.82 -5.76
N ASP A 870 -19.19 14.01 -4.45
CA ASP A 870 -19.88 15.06 -3.67
C ASP A 870 -18.99 16.28 -3.37
N TYR A 871 -17.91 16.51 -4.14
CA TYR A 871 -17.01 17.68 -3.98
C TYR A 871 -16.79 18.52 -5.23
#